data_AF-A0A5M9GIM4-F1
#
_entry.id   AF-A0A5M9GIM4-F1
#
_cell.length_a   1.000
_cell.length_b   1.000
_cell.length_c   1.000
_cell.angle_alpha   90.00
_cell.angle_beta   90.00
_cell.angle_gamma   90.00
#
_symmetry.space_group_name_H-M   'P 1'
#
loop_
_entity.id
_entity.type
_entity.pdbx_description
1 polymer ?
#
loop_
_entity_poly.entity_id
_entity_poly.type
_entity_poly.pdbx_seq_one_letter_code
_entity_poly.pdbx_strand_id
1 'polypeptide(L)'
;MKSNKEQIGILNSFIKPSWRYIKLSFHILNHYHILTALVLITLFSSYIFLFNYNNFQDYNLNSNFKEVILNVLHRFNLTSFSDIQIFSIINSVSKSLTVIFSLVITLYIFTFREQKGISPSASYKNDKNKLVLWFMSILLYTMSYSFILSINFSVRLEKLKLEVANQIKEMKLSISAGMYPLILIWGLLIIISLVFVGITLWSLFNSMNVNYMLKRSIKTAEKDIKFIRSYIDLYFSNDVVQKKYSHLHFNIESIYQSLKYTAENNMNKEFDDRIGELCNVLKVLNDNYNNVKVSSHLLMNEKNSKQEFNRSKSMFLDFNSTILKNTLTLINYLYKNHHYNKGKVVLEMYFSMYSKNAEPILRKQFIESLDELLSSTDLNNAQKLNCILNGLTFLLKDDVFIIYKKLIIKLISHENVKLLTSVVYALKSHILDEDGTETINNNPITAVSSGNPSSSLDGEEVASSVSVEFKRDIKLPNPEIDRIKYLKDNVVIILLQCLLKSIEISHYSSTGFLIKCIVTNFQSEELNRGFKTLETNPDTFTSFYEDYDDGNEVKDEIAKKSELNSETYNYCLKKLYIMLYAQQKFAVKNKLWFIDSLKEFEYIDYTSVLNKCDYLPYLLKKIYAAGSKYGLSFLQDKNFLREIMLELKMNKKDIARILQ
;
A
#
# COMPACT_ATOMS: atom_id res chain seq x y z
N MET A 1 -55.46 -9.33 -4.44
CA MET A 1 -54.19 -9.26 -3.68
C MET A 1 -52.91 -9.52 -4.49
N LYS A 2 -52.87 -10.39 -5.52
CA LYS A 2 -51.62 -10.62 -6.30
C LYS A 2 -51.11 -9.37 -7.06
N SER A 3 -52.00 -8.65 -7.76
CA SER A 3 -51.65 -7.48 -8.60
C SER A 3 -50.82 -6.38 -7.90
N ASN A 4 -51.16 -6.00 -6.65
CA ASN A 4 -50.43 -4.94 -5.94
C ASN A 4 -48.97 -5.31 -5.62
N LYS A 5 -48.62 -6.60 -5.46
CA LYS A 5 -47.22 -6.99 -5.19
C LYS A 5 -46.32 -6.83 -6.41
N GLU A 6 -46.84 -7.09 -7.61
CA GLU A 6 -46.10 -6.87 -8.87
C GLU A 6 -45.92 -5.38 -9.15
N GLN A 7 -46.96 -4.56 -8.96
CA GLN A 7 -46.84 -3.10 -9.10
C GLN A 7 -45.84 -2.50 -8.10
N ILE A 8 -45.82 -2.93 -6.83
CA ILE A 8 -44.82 -2.48 -5.85
C ILE A 8 -43.40 -2.97 -6.20
N GLY A 9 -43.27 -4.17 -6.79
CA GLY A 9 -42.00 -4.69 -7.30
C GLY A 9 -41.43 -3.86 -8.46
N ILE A 10 -42.28 -3.51 -9.42
CA ILE A 10 -41.94 -2.65 -10.58
C ILE A 10 -41.64 -1.22 -10.13
N LEU A 11 -42.41 -0.69 -9.16
CA LEU A 11 -42.15 0.64 -8.62
C LEU A 11 -40.79 0.69 -7.90
N ASN A 12 -40.44 -0.32 -7.11
CA ASN A 12 -39.12 -0.40 -6.47
C ASN A 12 -37.97 -0.67 -7.45
N SER A 13 -38.20 -1.41 -8.54
CA SER A 13 -37.20 -1.66 -9.57
C SER A 13 -36.92 -0.43 -10.45
N PHE A 14 -37.89 0.48 -10.61
CA PHE A 14 -37.67 1.81 -11.21
C PHE A 14 -37.13 2.83 -10.21
N ILE A 15 -37.67 2.91 -8.98
CA ILE A 15 -37.25 3.93 -8.01
C ILE A 15 -35.76 3.79 -7.65
N LYS A 16 -35.22 2.58 -7.45
CA LYS A 16 -33.78 2.41 -7.12
C LYS A 16 -32.83 2.99 -8.19
N PRO A 17 -32.92 2.65 -9.48
CA PRO A 17 -32.11 3.27 -10.52
C PRO A 17 -32.46 4.74 -10.72
N SER A 18 -33.74 5.15 -10.71
CA SER A 18 -34.11 6.58 -10.83
C SER A 18 -33.52 7.44 -9.71
N TRP A 19 -33.52 6.96 -8.47
CA TRP A 19 -32.90 7.65 -7.34
C TRP A 19 -31.37 7.65 -7.43
N ARG A 20 -30.75 6.61 -8.03
CA ARG A 20 -29.32 6.63 -8.40
C ARG A 20 -29.03 7.66 -9.48
N TYR A 21 -29.85 7.77 -10.53
CA TYR A 21 -29.73 8.78 -11.58
C TYR A 21 -29.94 10.20 -11.04
N ILE A 22 -30.91 10.42 -10.13
CA ILE A 22 -31.12 11.70 -9.45
C ILE A 22 -29.93 12.04 -8.54
N LYS A 23 -29.38 11.05 -7.83
CA LYS A 23 -28.19 11.26 -6.99
C LYS A 23 -26.93 11.52 -7.82
N LEU A 24 -26.82 10.89 -8.99
CA LEU A 24 -25.77 11.14 -9.98
C LEU A 24 -25.92 12.52 -10.63
N SER A 25 -27.14 12.91 -11.02
CA SER A 25 -27.42 14.23 -11.59
C SER A 25 -27.19 15.34 -10.57
N PHE A 26 -27.56 15.15 -9.29
CA PHE A 26 -27.15 16.05 -8.21
C PHE A 26 -25.64 16.10 -8.02
N HIS A 27 -24.94 14.96 -8.14
CA HIS A 27 -23.48 14.93 -8.01
C HIS A 27 -22.79 15.63 -9.19
N ILE A 28 -23.35 15.55 -10.39
CA ILE A 28 -22.94 16.29 -11.60
C ILE A 28 -23.26 17.78 -11.44
N LEU A 29 -24.46 18.14 -10.95
CA LEU A 29 -24.89 19.51 -10.69
C LEU A 29 -23.99 20.20 -9.66
N ASN A 30 -23.51 19.45 -8.66
CA ASN A 30 -22.54 19.89 -7.66
C ASN A 30 -21.08 19.89 -8.17
N HIS A 31 -20.82 19.36 -9.36
CA HIS A 31 -19.51 19.37 -10.02
C HIS A 31 -19.41 20.43 -11.14
N TYR A 32 -20.53 20.80 -11.76
CA TYR A 32 -20.58 21.74 -12.87
C TYR A 32 -20.78 23.19 -12.44
N HIS A 33 -20.27 24.09 -13.29
CA HIS A 33 -20.22 25.53 -13.11
C HIS A 33 -21.58 26.27 -13.11
N ILE A 34 -22.70 25.56 -12.89
CA ILE A 34 -24.05 26.11 -12.99
C ILE A 34 -24.40 26.93 -11.74
N LEU A 35 -23.98 26.50 -10.55
CA LEU A 35 -24.16 27.30 -9.33
C LEU A 35 -23.24 28.54 -9.34
N THR A 36 -22.00 28.43 -9.84
CA THR A 36 -21.14 29.60 -10.11
C THR A 36 -21.81 30.55 -11.09
N ALA A 37 -22.38 30.04 -12.18
CA ALA A 37 -23.03 30.87 -13.19
C ALA A 37 -24.27 31.57 -12.63
N LEU A 38 -25.14 30.86 -11.90
CA LEU A 38 -26.34 31.46 -11.27
C LEU A 38 -25.99 32.54 -10.24
N VAL A 39 -24.97 32.31 -9.41
CA VAL A 39 -24.48 33.32 -8.47
C VAL A 39 -23.86 34.49 -9.25
N LEU A 40 -22.96 34.26 -10.20
CA LEU A 40 -22.38 35.34 -11.01
C LEU A 40 -23.41 36.13 -11.81
N ILE A 41 -24.44 35.48 -12.38
CA ILE A 41 -25.52 36.13 -13.13
C ILE A 41 -26.40 36.99 -12.21
N THR A 42 -26.78 36.49 -11.03
CA THR A 42 -27.57 37.30 -10.08
C THR A 42 -26.77 38.47 -9.53
N LEU A 43 -25.47 38.29 -9.25
CA LEU A 43 -24.56 39.35 -8.81
C LEU A 43 -24.23 40.37 -9.93
N PHE A 44 -24.14 39.94 -11.20
CA PHE A 44 -23.95 40.84 -12.34
C PHE A 44 -25.23 41.62 -12.67
N SER A 45 -26.39 40.98 -12.56
CA SER A 45 -27.70 41.62 -12.69
C SER A 45 -27.91 42.72 -11.63
N SER A 46 -27.57 42.48 -10.37
CA SER A 46 -27.65 43.50 -9.32
C SER A 46 -26.60 44.61 -9.46
N TYR A 47 -25.47 44.34 -10.11
CA TYR A 47 -24.48 45.39 -10.48
C TYR A 47 -25.01 46.30 -11.59
N ILE A 48 -25.60 45.72 -12.65
CA ILE A 48 -26.26 46.47 -13.73
C ILE A 48 -27.42 47.30 -13.18
N PHE A 49 -28.21 46.73 -12.25
CA PHE A 49 -29.30 47.44 -11.59
C PHE A 49 -28.79 48.63 -10.77
N LEU A 50 -27.70 48.47 -10.00
CA LEU A 50 -27.06 49.56 -9.25
C LEU A 50 -26.56 50.69 -10.15
N PHE A 51 -25.94 50.38 -11.28
CA PHE A 51 -25.39 51.39 -12.19
C PHE A 51 -26.51 52.19 -12.88
N ASN A 52 -27.60 51.51 -13.29
CA ASN A 52 -28.76 52.15 -13.90
C ASN A 52 -29.71 52.83 -12.89
N TYR A 53 -29.61 52.54 -11.59
CA TYR A 53 -30.47 53.14 -10.56
C TYR A 53 -30.26 54.66 -10.42
N ASN A 54 -29.15 55.22 -10.90
CA ASN A 54 -28.99 56.68 -10.99
C ASN A 54 -29.92 57.34 -12.02
N ASN A 55 -30.48 56.58 -12.97
CA ASN A 55 -31.52 57.05 -13.91
C ASN A 55 -32.95 56.92 -13.35
N PHE A 56 -33.13 56.26 -12.19
CA PHE A 56 -34.43 56.10 -11.51
C PHE A 56 -34.63 57.18 -10.42
N GLN A 57 -34.51 58.47 -10.78
CA GLN A 57 -34.71 59.56 -9.80
C GLN A 57 -36.17 59.74 -9.35
N ASP A 58 -37.15 59.35 -10.18
CA ASP A 58 -38.56 59.74 -9.98
C ASP A 58 -39.47 58.67 -9.33
N TYR A 59 -38.91 57.65 -8.68
CA TYR A 59 -39.72 56.73 -7.86
C TYR A 59 -40.11 57.39 -6.53
N ASN A 60 -41.17 58.20 -6.58
CA ASN A 60 -41.91 58.63 -5.40
C ASN A 60 -42.28 57.38 -4.58
N LEU A 61 -41.75 57.30 -3.35
CA LEU A 61 -41.95 56.17 -2.47
C LEU A 61 -43.44 55.98 -2.16
N ASN A 62 -43.95 54.79 -2.47
CA ASN A 62 -45.26 54.35 -2.01
C ASN A 62 -45.28 54.38 -0.47
N SER A 63 -46.21 55.17 0.10
CA SER A 63 -46.23 55.60 1.52
C SER A 63 -46.05 54.45 2.51
N ASN A 64 -46.63 53.29 2.18
CA ASN A 64 -46.67 52.08 2.99
C ASN A 64 -45.27 51.57 3.38
N PHE A 65 -44.23 51.79 2.57
CA PHE A 65 -42.88 51.30 2.89
C PHE A 65 -42.14 52.18 3.91
N LYS A 66 -42.42 53.49 3.93
CA LYS A 66 -41.89 54.40 4.97
C LYS A 66 -42.41 53.97 6.34
N GLU A 67 -43.68 53.58 6.41
CA GLU A 67 -44.32 53.05 7.63
C GLU A 67 -43.72 51.70 8.05
N VAL A 68 -43.43 50.77 7.13
CA VAL A 68 -42.79 49.50 7.49
C VAL A 68 -41.42 49.71 8.15
N ILE A 69 -40.58 50.59 7.61
CA ILE A 69 -39.26 50.88 8.20
C ILE A 69 -39.42 51.58 9.56
N LEU A 70 -40.32 52.56 9.68
CA LEU A 70 -40.61 53.24 10.95
C LEU A 70 -41.16 52.27 12.00
N ASN A 71 -42.04 51.34 11.62
CA ASN A 71 -42.58 50.31 12.51
C ASN A 71 -41.52 49.33 12.99
N VAL A 72 -40.58 48.91 12.12
CA VAL A 72 -39.43 48.09 12.54
C VAL A 72 -38.54 48.85 13.52
N LEU A 73 -38.17 50.11 13.21
CA LEU A 73 -37.36 50.93 14.10
C LEU A 73 -38.05 51.20 15.44
N HIS A 74 -39.36 51.47 15.44
CA HIS A 74 -40.16 51.63 16.66
C HIS A 74 -40.24 50.34 17.48
N ARG A 75 -40.30 49.17 16.83
CA ARG A 75 -40.29 47.85 17.51
C ARG A 75 -38.96 47.53 18.21
N PHE A 76 -37.86 48.19 17.81
CA PHE A 76 -36.54 48.10 18.43
C PHE A 76 -36.14 49.34 19.24
N ASN A 77 -37.03 50.31 19.48
CA ASN A 77 -36.75 51.60 20.12
C ASN A 77 -35.64 52.44 19.45
N LEU A 78 -35.42 52.26 18.13
CA LEU A 78 -34.39 52.94 17.34
C LEU A 78 -34.91 54.21 16.62
N THR A 79 -35.81 54.97 17.25
CA THR A 79 -36.49 56.13 16.63
C THR A 79 -35.59 57.35 16.39
N SER A 80 -34.37 57.35 16.93
CA SER A 80 -33.36 58.40 16.75
C SER A 80 -32.38 58.14 15.59
N PHE A 81 -32.55 57.05 14.83
CA PHE A 81 -31.63 56.70 13.73
C PHE A 81 -31.64 57.76 12.61
N SER A 82 -30.46 58.06 12.08
CA SER A 82 -30.26 59.05 11.00
C SER A 82 -29.53 58.46 9.79
N ASP A 83 -29.70 59.07 8.62
CA ASP A 83 -28.97 58.66 7.40
C ASP A 83 -27.45 58.73 7.57
N ILE A 84 -26.95 59.64 8.43
CA ILE A 84 -25.52 59.75 8.80
C ILE A 84 -25.04 58.51 9.55
N GLN A 85 -25.84 57.97 10.47
CA GLN A 85 -25.49 56.75 11.21
C GLN A 85 -25.54 55.51 10.32
N ILE A 86 -26.51 55.42 9.41
CA ILE A 86 -26.59 54.32 8.43
C ILE A 86 -25.38 54.35 7.49
N PHE A 87 -25.00 55.53 6.98
CA PHE A 87 -23.76 55.71 6.21
C PHE A 87 -22.50 55.33 6.99
N SER A 88 -22.44 55.67 8.28
CA SER A 88 -21.33 55.29 9.17
C SER A 88 -21.24 53.78 9.35
N ILE A 89 -22.36 53.08 9.54
CA ILE A 89 -22.44 51.61 9.62
C ILE A 89 -21.97 50.98 8.30
N ILE A 90 -22.48 51.42 7.15
CA ILE A 90 -22.09 50.89 5.83
C ILE A 90 -20.57 50.98 5.64
N ASN A 91 -19.98 52.15 5.91
CA ASN A 91 -18.54 52.36 5.81
C ASN A 91 -17.73 51.55 6.84
N SER A 92 -18.22 51.42 8.07
CA SER A 92 -17.52 50.70 9.13
C SER A 92 -17.49 49.20 8.83
N VAL A 93 -18.63 48.61 8.43
CA VAL A 93 -18.72 47.21 8.03
C VAL A 93 -17.89 46.94 6.76
N SER A 94 -17.93 47.84 5.77
CA SER A 94 -17.09 47.72 4.58
C SER A 94 -15.59 47.70 4.92
N LYS A 95 -15.12 48.56 5.83
CA LYS A 95 -13.73 48.55 6.32
C LYS A 95 -13.40 47.27 7.09
N SER A 96 -14.32 46.77 7.92
CA SER A 96 -14.15 45.51 8.65
C SER A 96 -14.02 44.31 7.71
N LEU A 97 -14.78 44.26 6.61
CA LEU A 97 -14.61 43.22 5.58
C LEU A 97 -13.20 43.22 4.98
N THR A 98 -12.57 44.38 4.79
CA THR A 98 -11.17 44.48 4.30
C THR A 98 -10.17 43.85 5.26
N VAL A 99 -10.36 44.05 6.58
CA VAL A 99 -9.54 43.40 7.60
C VAL A 99 -9.76 41.88 7.60
N ILE A 100 -11.02 41.42 7.51
CA ILE A 100 -11.36 40.00 7.45
C ILE A 100 -10.75 39.34 6.21
N PHE A 101 -10.78 39.98 5.04
CA PHE A 101 -10.13 39.51 3.82
C PHE A 101 -8.63 39.27 4.00
N SER A 102 -7.93 40.29 4.51
CA SER A 102 -6.49 40.22 4.78
C SER A 102 -6.13 39.12 5.78
N LEU A 103 -6.94 38.95 6.83
CA LEU A 103 -6.76 37.91 7.83
C LEU A 103 -6.98 36.50 7.24
N VAL A 104 -8.04 36.28 6.45
CA VAL A 104 -8.31 34.97 5.82
C VAL A 104 -7.29 34.64 4.73
N ILE A 105 -6.80 35.62 3.95
CA ILE A 105 -5.67 35.42 3.03
C ILE A 105 -4.42 34.98 3.79
N THR A 106 -4.06 35.69 4.86
CA THR A 106 -2.88 35.37 5.67
C THR A 106 -2.98 33.97 6.28
N LEU A 107 -4.14 33.62 6.86
CA LEU A 107 -4.39 32.27 7.38
C LEU A 107 -4.38 31.19 6.28
N TYR A 108 -4.87 31.48 5.08
CA TYR A 108 -4.79 30.56 3.94
C TYR A 108 -3.34 30.30 3.51
N ILE A 109 -2.54 31.36 3.35
CA ILE A 109 -1.12 31.24 2.97
C ILE A 109 -0.34 30.46 4.05
N PHE A 110 -0.58 30.75 5.32
CA PHE A 110 0.00 30.02 6.45
C PHE A 110 -0.42 28.54 6.43
N THR A 111 -1.72 28.25 6.36
CA THR A 111 -2.26 26.87 6.31
C THR A 111 -1.73 26.09 5.10
N PHE A 112 -1.58 26.75 3.95
CA PHE A 112 -1.01 26.14 2.74
C PHE A 112 0.48 25.80 2.93
N ARG A 113 1.26 26.67 3.57
CA ARG A 113 2.67 26.42 3.89
C ARG A 113 2.83 25.27 4.88
N GLU A 114 2.06 25.26 5.97
CA GLU A 114 2.06 24.17 6.96
C GLU A 114 1.65 22.84 6.32
N GLN A 115 0.57 22.82 5.53
CA GLN A 115 0.16 21.61 4.80
C GLN A 115 1.24 21.11 3.85
N LYS A 116 1.92 22.00 3.13
CA LYS A 116 3.02 21.60 2.24
C LYS A 116 4.20 21.00 3.02
N GLY A 117 4.40 21.40 4.28
CA GLY A 117 5.37 20.78 5.19
C GLY A 117 4.96 19.38 5.66
N ILE A 118 3.68 19.16 5.96
CA ILE A 118 3.15 17.87 6.45
C ILE A 118 2.97 16.85 5.31
N SER A 119 2.37 17.28 4.20
CA SER A 119 2.14 16.47 3.00
C SER A 119 2.13 17.39 1.77
N PRO A 120 3.24 17.46 1.01
CA PRO A 120 3.31 18.17 -0.25
C PRO A 120 2.15 17.85 -1.18
N SER A 121 1.73 16.57 -1.23
CA SER A 121 0.56 16.15 -1.99
C SER A 121 -0.70 16.86 -1.50
N ALA A 122 -1.07 16.80 -0.21
CA ALA A 122 -2.30 17.39 0.34
C ALA A 122 -2.61 18.84 -0.10
N SER A 123 -1.57 19.63 -0.41
CA SER A 123 -1.66 21.01 -0.88
C SER A 123 -2.32 21.19 -2.28
N TYR A 124 -2.25 20.19 -3.17
CA TYR A 124 -2.86 20.26 -4.51
C TYR A 124 -4.37 19.90 -4.53
N LYS A 125 -5.03 19.75 -3.36
CA LYS A 125 -6.43 19.31 -3.31
C LYS A 125 -7.39 20.38 -3.80
N ASN A 126 -7.71 20.31 -5.09
CA ASN A 126 -8.46 21.30 -5.88
C ASN A 126 -9.75 21.80 -5.18
N ASP A 127 -10.48 20.94 -4.48
CA ASP A 127 -11.73 21.33 -3.79
C ASP A 127 -11.54 22.32 -2.63
N LYS A 128 -10.38 22.31 -1.94
CA LYS A 128 -10.06 23.35 -0.93
C LYS A 128 -9.79 24.69 -1.62
N ASN A 129 -8.98 24.67 -2.67
CA ASN A 129 -8.57 25.85 -3.41
C ASN A 129 -9.78 26.51 -4.09
N LYS A 130 -10.74 25.70 -4.58
CA LYS A 130 -12.07 26.16 -5.01
C LYS A 130 -12.83 26.86 -3.88
N LEU A 131 -12.96 26.26 -2.69
CA LEU A 131 -13.69 26.88 -1.57
C LEU A 131 -13.11 28.24 -1.19
N VAL A 132 -11.77 28.34 -1.12
CA VAL A 132 -11.08 29.60 -0.85
C VAL A 132 -11.28 30.61 -1.99
N LEU A 133 -11.19 30.19 -3.26
CA LEU A 133 -11.46 31.04 -4.42
C LEU A 133 -12.90 31.59 -4.40
N TRP A 134 -13.89 30.74 -4.15
CA TRP A 134 -15.30 31.11 -3.97
C TRP A 134 -15.47 32.15 -2.86
N PHE A 135 -14.83 31.94 -1.71
CA PHE A 135 -14.81 32.90 -0.61
C PHE A 135 -14.23 34.25 -1.07
N MET A 136 -13.08 34.27 -1.76
CA MET A 136 -12.50 35.51 -2.27
C MET A 136 -13.45 36.23 -3.24
N SER A 137 -14.07 35.51 -4.17
CA SER A 137 -15.00 36.08 -5.16
C SER A 137 -16.24 36.69 -4.50
N ILE A 138 -16.85 36.00 -3.53
CA ILE A 138 -18.04 36.51 -2.81
C ILE A 138 -17.68 37.74 -1.97
N LEU A 139 -16.52 37.74 -1.31
CA LEU A 139 -16.10 38.85 -0.47
C LEU A 139 -15.70 40.09 -1.28
N LEU A 140 -14.92 39.91 -2.35
CA LEU A 140 -14.55 40.99 -3.29
C LEU A 140 -15.78 41.61 -3.96
N TYR A 141 -16.78 40.79 -4.31
CA TYR A 141 -18.05 41.30 -4.81
C TYR A 141 -18.77 42.13 -3.74
N THR A 142 -18.89 41.61 -2.51
CA THR A 142 -19.59 42.29 -1.40
C THR A 142 -18.89 43.61 -1.03
N MET A 143 -17.56 43.68 -1.11
CA MET A 143 -16.79 44.92 -1.00
C MET A 143 -17.11 45.91 -2.13
N SER A 144 -17.09 45.45 -3.38
CA SER A 144 -17.41 46.27 -4.56
C SER A 144 -18.82 46.85 -4.47
N TYR A 145 -19.79 46.04 -4.07
CA TYR A 145 -21.17 46.46 -3.80
C TYR A 145 -21.22 47.49 -2.66
N SER A 146 -20.53 47.25 -1.55
CA SER A 146 -20.47 48.18 -0.40
C SER A 146 -19.87 49.54 -0.78
N PHE A 147 -18.84 49.54 -1.63
CA PHE A 147 -18.18 50.76 -2.10
C PHE A 147 -19.10 51.57 -3.03
N ILE A 148 -19.75 50.92 -4.00
CA ILE A 148 -20.72 51.57 -4.90
C ILE A 148 -21.93 52.09 -4.13
N LEU A 149 -22.44 51.32 -3.16
CA LEU A 149 -23.51 51.76 -2.26
C LEU A 149 -23.08 52.99 -1.47
N SER A 150 -21.86 53.00 -0.91
CA SER A 150 -21.31 54.13 -0.15
C SER A 150 -21.17 55.40 -1.01
N ILE A 151 -20.65 55.30 -2.25
CA ILE A 151 -20.57 56.45 -3.17
C ILE A 151 -21.95 57.01 -3.50
N ASN A 152 -22.90 56.15 -3.87
CA ASN A 152 -24.26 56.59 -4.20
C ASN A 152 -24.96 57.21 -2.97
N PHE A 153 -24.70 56.70 -1.77
CA PHE A 153 -25.20 57.26 -0.52
C PHE A 153 -24.53 58.60 -0.19
N SER A 154 -23.20 58.74 -0.37
CA SER A 154 -22.48 59.99 -0.06
C SER A 154 -22.89 61.13 -0.97
N VAL A 155 -23.04 60.88 -2.28
CA VAL A 155 -23.51 61.89 -3.25
C VAL A 155 -24.94 62.35 -2.92
N ARG A 156 -25.83 61.44 -2.51
CA ARG A 156 -27.19 61.79 -2.06
C ARG A 156 -27.20 62.53 -0.72
N LEU A 157 -26.30 62.16 0.20
CA LEU A 157 -26.13 62.82 1.50
C LEU A 157 -25.57 64.25 1.37
N GLU A 158 -24.69 64.49 0.41
CA GLU A 158 -24.17 65.83 0.11
C GLU A 158 -25.25 66.73 -0.51
N LYS A 159 -26.01 66.23 -1.49
CA LYS A 159 -27.18 66.93 -2.04
C LYS A 159 -28.22 67.28 -0.97
N LEU A 160 -28.55 66.33 -0.09
CA LEU A 160 -29.51 66.60 0.98
C LEU A 160 -28.97 67.51 2.08
N LYS A 161 -27.65 67.54 2.35
CA LYS A 161 -27.07 68.58 3.23
C LYS A 161 -27.26 69.98 2.66
N LEU A 162 -27.16 70.15 1.34
CA LEU A 162 -27.44 71.42 0.66
C LEU A 162 -28.94 71.77 0.69
N GLU A 163 -29.83 70.80 0.45
CA GLU A 163 -31.30 71.02 0.54
C GLU A 163 -31.77 71.34 1.98
N VAL A 164 -31.19 70.70 2.99
CA VAL A 164 -31.49 70.93 4.42
C VAL A 164 -30.94 72.29 4.88
N ALA A 165 -29.74 72.69 4.42
CA ALA A 165 -29.20 74.03 4.68
C ALA A 165 -30.10 75.15 4.12
N ASN A 166 -30.80 74.87 3.01
CA ASN A 166 -31.80 75.75 2.40
C ASN A 166 -33.21 75.59 3.00
N GLN A 167 -33.37 74.88 4.13
CA GLN A 167 -34.63 74.64 4.86
C GLN A 167 -35.72 73.83 4.12
N ILE A 168 -35.38 73.04 3.08
CA ILE A 168 -36.39 72.41 2.21
C ILE A 168 -36.91 71.04 2.73
N LYS A 169 -36.14 70.29 3.53
CA LYS A 169 -36.50 68.93 4.02
C LYS A 169 -35.97 68.62 5.42
N GLU A 170 -36.62 67.66 6.10
CA GLU A 170 -36.07 67.02 7.29
C GLU A 170 -35.02 65.96 6.97
N MET A 171 -34.00 65.84 7.83
CA MET A 171 -32.83 64.96 7.65
C MET A 171 -33.05 63.51 8.12
N LYS A 172 -34.28 63.10 8.44
CA LYS A 172 -34.59 61.78 9.03
C LYS A 172 -35.01 60.76 7.96
N LEU A 173 -34.12 59.79 7.72
CA LEU A 173 -34.34 58.56 6.95
C LEU A 173 -34.75 58.71 5.47
N SER A 174 -34.63 59.89 4.87
CA SER A 174 -35.08 60.14 3.49
C SER A 174 -34.21 59.41 2.46
N ILE A 175 -32.90 59.31 2.69
CA ILE A 175 -31.97 58.57 1.79
C ILE A 175 -32.15 57.07 1.97
N SER A 176 -32.15 56.61 3.22
CA SER A 176 -32.21 55.18 3.53
C SER A 176 -33.55 54.55 3.15
N ALA A 177 -34.66 55.31 3.21
CA ALA A 177 -35.93 54.86 2.67
C ALA A 177 -35.89 54.73 1.13
N GLY A 178 -35.31 55.70 0.42
CA GLY A 178 -35.17 55.64 -1.04
C GLY A 178 -34.26 54.50 -1.51
N MET A 179 -33.16 54.26 -0.80
CA MET A 179 -32.18 53.20 -1.14
C MET A 179 -32.45 51.86 -0.43
N TYR A 180 -33.58 51.71 0.26
CA TYR A 180 -33.93 50.52 1.06
C TYR A 180 -33.68 49.17 0.37
N PRO A 181 -34.12 48.91 -0.88
CA PRO A 181 -33.89 47.60 -1.52
C PRO A 181 -32.40 47.30 -1.74
N LEU A 182 -31.57 48.33 -1.99
CA LEU A 182 -30.13 48.18 -2.15
C LEU A 182 -29.45 47.91 -0.79
N ILE A 183 -29.89 48.57 0.28
CA ILE A 183 -29.40 48.36 1.65
C ILE A 183 -29.80 46.95 2.15
N LEU A 184 -30.99 46.46 1.78
CA LEU A 184 -31.44 45.10 2.11
C LEU A 184 -30.60 44.04 1.39
N ILE A 185 -30.37 44.19 0.08
CA ILE A 185 -29.50 43.29 -0.70
C ILE A 185 -28.08 43.30 -0.12
N TRP A 186 -27.53 44.47 0.21
CA TRP A 186 -26.25 44.61 0.90
C TRP A 186 -26.19 43.86 2.24
N GLY A 187 -27.22 43.99 3.08
CA GLY A 187 -27.33 43.26 4.34
C GLY A 187 -27.33 41.73 4.16
N LEU A 188 -28.07 41.22 3.17
CA LEU A 188 -28.07 39.80 2.82
C LEU A 188 -26.69 39.33 2.32
N LEU A 189 -26.01 40.11 1.47
CA LEU A 189 -24.66 39.81 0.98
C LEU A 189 -23.63 39.75 2.10
N ILE A 190 -23.75 40.60 3.12
CA ILE A 190 -22.90 40.54 4.33
C ILE A 190 -23.17 39.26 5.13
N ILE A 191 -24.44 38.91 5.37
CA ILE A 191 -24.79 37.68 6.10
C ILE A 191 -24.22 36.45 5.38
N ILE A 192 -24.41 36.37 4.06
CA ILE A 192 -23.83 35.31 3.22
C ILE A 192 -22.30 35.31 3.34
N SER A 193 -21.66 36.47 3.21
CA SER A 193 -20.20 36.61 3.33
C SER A 193 -19.68 36.12 4.68
N LEU A 194 -20.31 36.50 5.80
CA LEU A 194 -19.92 36.08 7.15
C LEU A 194 -20.09 34.57 7.36
N VAL A 195 -21.15 33.96 6.81
CA VAL A 195 -21.30 32.49 6.81
C VAL A 195 -20.17 31.82 6.03
N PHE A 196 -19.80 32.36 4.86
CA PHE A 196 -18.65 31.87 4.09
C PHE A 196 -17.30 32.08 4.80
N VAL A 197 -17.10 33.18 5.54
CA VAL A 197 -15.92 33.37 6.42
C VAL A 197 -15.85 32.23 7.44
N GLY A 198 -16.94 31.96 8.16
CA GLY A 198 -17.00 30.92 9.19
C GLY A 198 -16.70 29.52 8.63
N ILE A 199 -17.32 29.15 7.51
CA ILE A 199 -17.07 27.88 6.82
C ILE A 199 -15.61 27.78 6.35
N THR A 200 -15.04 28.85 5.83
CA THR A 200 -13.66 28.89 5.34
C THR A 200 -12.66 28.74 6.48
N LEU A 201 -12.81 29.51 7.56
CA LEU A 201 -11.97 29.40 8.76
C LEU A 201 -12.05 27.99 9.37
N TRP A 202 -13.26 27.45 9.54
CA TRP A 202 -13.47 26.09 10.03
C TRP A 202 -12.78 25.04 9.14
N SER A 203 -12.84 25.20 7.82
CA SER A 203 -12.15 24.33 6.87
C SER A 203 -10.62 24.45 6.99
N LEU A 204 -10.08 25.66 7.10
CA LEU A 204 -8.64 25.93 7.23
C LEU A 204 -8.07 25.31 8.52
N PHE A 205 -8.64 25.63 9.69
CA PHE A 205 -8.15 25.10 10.98
C PHE A 205 -8.21 23.57 11.05
N ASN A 206 -9.33 22.95 10.65
CA ASN A 206 -9.42 21.48 10.59
C ASN A 206 -8.40 20.87 9.62
N SER A 207 -7.98 21.61 8.60
CA SER A 207 -7.02 21.15 7.62
C SER A 207 -5.55 21.33 8.02
N MET A 208 -5.26 22.06 9.10
CA MET A 208 -3.94 22.12 9.74
C MET A 208 -3.72 20.92 10.70
N ASN A 209 -4.79 20.36 11.27
CA ASN A 209 -4.70 19.19 12.15
C ASN A 209 -4.38 17.91 11.36
N VAL A 210 -3.19 17.35 11.59
CA VAL A 210 -2.68 16.13 10.91
C VAL A 210 -3.61 14.93 11.07
N ASN A 211 -4.17 14.72 12.27
CA ASN A 211 -5.07 13.60 12.57
C ASN A 211 -6.39 13.71 11.77
N TYR A 212 -6.96 14.92 11.70
CA TYR A 212 -8.15 15.18 10.87
C TYR A 212 -7.84 15.05 9.37
N MET A 213 -6.67 15.52 8.93
CA MET A 213 -6.24 15.38 7.53
C MET A 213 -6.07 13.90 7.13
N LEU A 214 -5.35 13.11 7.94
CA LEU A 214 -5.21 11.65 7.79
C LEU A 214 -6.58 10.96 7.71
N LYS A 215 -7.43 11.15 8.72
CA LYS A 215 -8.76 10.55 8.79
C LYS A 215 -9.63 10.92 7.59
N ARG A 216 -9.57 12.19 7.15
CA ARG A 216 -10.29 12.66 5.96
C ARG A 216 -9.76 12.03 4.68
N SER A 217 -8.44 11.91 4.51
CA SER A 217 -7.84 11.28 3.34
C SER A 217 -8.16 9.78 3.27
N ILE A 218 -8.02 9.04 4.38
CA ILE A 218 -8.36 7.60 4.46
C ILE A 218 -9.85 7.39 4.09
N LYS A 219 -10.76 8.12 4.72
CA LYS A 219 -12.21 8.06 4.42
C LYS A 219 -12.57 8.54 3.01
N THR A 220 -11.68 9.29 2.34
CA THR A 220 -11.86 9.67 0.93
C THR A 220 -11.39 8.56 0.01
N ALA A 221 -10.21 7.98 0.27
CA ALA A 221 -9.69 6.82 -0.46
C ALA A 221 -10.66 5.62 -0.41
N GLU A 222 -11.20 5.31 0.78
CA GLU A 222 -12.22 4.27 0.96
C GLU A 222 -13.46 4.51 0.07
N LYS A 223 -13.94 5.76 -0.01
CA LYS A 223 -15.07 6.13 -0.86
C LYS A 223 -14.75 6.03 -2.34
N ASP A 224 -13.53 6.41 -2.75
CA ASP A 224 -13.12 6.35 -4.15
C ASP A 224 -12.91 4.89 -4.61
N ILE A 225 -12.34 4.02 -3.76
CA ILE A 225 -12.27 2.56 -4.00
C ILE A 225 -13.69 1.98 -4.15
N LYS A 226 -14.60 2.30 -3.22
CA LYS A 226 -16.02 1.85 -3.29
C LYS A 226 -16.73 2.40 -4.54
N PHE A 227 -16.43 3.63 -4.95
CA PHE A 227 -16.98 4.23 -6.16
C PHE A 227 -16.48 3.51 -7.41
N ILE A 228 -15.15 3.36 -7.57
CA ILE A 228 -14.50 2.68 -8.71
C ILE A 228 -15.07 1.26 -8.86
N ARG A 229 -15.12 0.48 -7.78
CA ARG A 229 -15.77 -0.84 -7.71
C ARG A 229 -17.22 -0.79 -8.23
N SER A 230 -18.04 0.14 -7.75
CA SER A 230 -19.46 0.23 -8.17
C SER A 230 -19.70 0.79 -9.58
N TYR A 231 -18.69 1.41 -10.20
CA TYR A 231 -18.81 2.10 -11.49
C TYR A 231 -18.30 1.25 -12.65
N ILE A 232 -17.30 0.39 -12.40
CA ILE A 232 -16.82 -0.60 -13.38
C ILE A 232 -17.92 -1.61 -13.74
N ASP A 233 -18.78 -1.98 -12.79
CA ASP A 233 -20.00 -2.78 -13.02
C ASP A 233 -20.98 -2.15 -14.04
N LEU A 234 -20.85 -0.85 -14.36
CA LEU A 234 -21.87 -0.07 -15.08
C LEU A 234 -21.43 0.44 -16.48
N TYR A 235 -20.23 0.10 -16.97
CA TYR A 235 -19.77 0.42 -18.35
C TYR A 235 -19.91 1.89 -18.79
N PHE A 236 -19.56 2.86 -17.93
CA PHE A 236 -19.59 4.29 -18.26
C PHE A 236 -18.20 4.93 -18.43
N SER A 237 -18.18 6.08 -19.13
CA SER A 237 -17.02 6.93 -19.50
C SER A 237 -15.75 6.81 -18.65
N ASN A 238 -14.65 6.45 -19.32
CA ASN A 238 -13.30 6.32 -18.75
C ASN A 238 -12.80 7.61 -18.05
N ASP A 239 -13.17 8.81 -18.51
CA ASP A 239 -12.71 10.08 -17.94
C ASP A 239 -13.06 10.25 -16.45
N VAL A 240 -14.23 9.75 -16.04
CA VAL A 240 -14.69 9.82 -14.65
C VAL A 240 -13.88 8.86 -13.77
N VAL A 241 -13.62 7.65 -14.28
CA VAL A 241 -12.81 6.62 -13.62
C VAL A 241 -11.35 7.06 -13.52
N GLN A 242 -10.77 7.61 -14.57
CA GLN A 242 -9.41 8.16 -14.58
C GLN A 242 -9.25 9.29 -13.55
N LYS A 243 -10.17 10.27 -13.53
CA LYS A 243 -10.15 11.35 -12.51
C LYS A 243 -10.25 10.79 -11.09
N LYS A 244 -10.98 9.69 -10.89
CA LYS A 244 -11.10 8.99 -9.61
C LYS A 244 -9.84 8.23 -9.22
N TYR A 245 -9.18 7.53 -10.14
CA TYR A 245 -7.87 6.93 -9.89
C TYR A 245 -6.82 8.00 -9.54
N SER A 246 -6.72 9.09 -10.32
CA SER A 246 -5.79 10.19 -10.00
C SER A 246 -6.05 10.80 -8.61
N HIS A 247 -7.31 10.99 -8.22
CA HIS A 247 -7.67 11.45 -6.88
C HIS A 247 -7.37 10.40 -5.79
N LEU A 248 -7.52 9.11 -6.08
CA LEU A 248 -7.21 8.02 -5.17
C LEU A 248 -5.70 7.90 -4.92
N HIS A 249 -4.87 7.86 -5.97
CA HIS A 249 -3.40 7.94 -5.88
C HIS A 249 -2.97 9.11 -5.00
N PHE A 250 -3.51 10.30 -5.28
CA PHE A 250 -3.24 11.51 -4.54
C PHE A 250 -3.57 11.42 -3.04
N ASN A 251 -4.73 10.84 -2.70
CA ASN A 251 -5.12 10.65 -1.31
C ASN A 251 -4.23 9.61 -0.61
N ILE A 252 -3.85 8.52 -1.28
CA ILE A 252 -2.94 7.49 -0.75
C ILE A 252 -1.54 8.05 -0.50
N GLU A 253 -0.95 8.75 -1.49
CA GLU A 253 0.32 9.45 -1.36
C GLU A 253 0.31 10.41 -0.16
N SER A 254 -0.77 11.20 -0.03
CA SER A 254 -0.95 12.13 1.08
C SER A 254 -1.04 11.42 2.44
N ILE A 255 -1.63 10.23 2.52
CA ILE A 255 -1.69 9.43 3.75
C ILE A 255 -0.28 8.96 4.15
N TYR A 256 0.51 8.39 3.24
CA TYR A 256 1.87 7.93 3.54
C TYR A 256 2.80 9.08 3.95
N GLN A 257 2.73 10.22 3.27
CA GLN A 257 3.47 11.44 3.68
C GLN A 257 3.08 11.89 5.09
N SER A 258 1.78 11.92 5.39
CA SER A 258 1.28 12.36 6.70
C SER A 258 1.61 11.37 7.82
N LEU A 259 1.63 10.06 7.53
CA LEU A 259 2.07 9.00 8.46
C LEU A 259 3.57 9.12 8.75
N LYS A 260 4.38 9.43 7.75
CA LYS A 260 5.81 9.74 7.95
C LYS A 260 5.98 10.95 8.87
N TYR A 261 5.21 12.01 8.65
CA TYR A 261 5.23 13.21 9.51
C TYR A 261 4.78 12.91 10.95
N THR A 262 3.75 12.07 11.18
CA THR A 262 3.36 11.68 12.54
C THR A 262 4.40 10.79 13.23
N ALA A 263 5.17 10.00 12.46
CA ALA A 263 6.33 9.29 12.99
C ALA A 263 7.45 10.27 13.40
N GLU A 264 7.80 11.22 12.53
CA GLU A 264 8.81 12.27 12.77
C GLU A 264 8.56 13.07 14.05
N ASN A 265 7.30 13.44 14.28
CA ASN A 265 6.91 14.30 15.40
C ASN A 265 6.43 13.51 16.64
N ASN A 266 6.76 12.20 16.73
CA ASN A 266 6.40 11.32 17.85
C ASN A 266 4.89 11.27 18.20
N MET A 267 4.02 11.52 17.23
CA MET A 267 2.56 11.46 17.36
C MET A 267 2.09 10.00 17.29
N ASN A 268 2.43 9.24 18.33
CA ASN A 268 2.30 7.77 18.35
C ASN A 268 0.84 7.31 18.18
N LYS A 269 -0.08 7.87 18.97
CA LYS A 269 -1.50 7.50 18.92
C LYS A 269 -2.10 7.78 17.55
N GLU A 270 -1.81 8.94 16.97
CA GLU A 270 -2.28 9.33 15.64
C GLU A 270 -1.69 8.46 14.54
N PHE A 271 -0.48 7.96 14.71
CA PHE A 271 0.12 6.99 13.79
C PHE A 271 -0.58 5.63 13.88
N ASP A 272 -0.68 5.07 15.08
CA ASP A 272 -1.19 3.71 15.31
C ASP A 272 -2.69 3.59 14.93
N ASP A 273 -3.52 4.54 15.36
CA ASP A 273 -4.96 4.61 14.99
C ASP A 273 -5.16 4.67 13.46
N ARG A 274 -4.30 5.42 12.74
CA ARG A 274 -4.48 5.68 11.31
C ARG A 274 -3.85 4.60 10.43
N ILE A 275 -2.80 3.92 10.88
CA ILE A 275 -2.30 2.69 10.23
C ILE A 275 -3.37 1.60 10.29
N GLY A 276 -4.05 1.41 11.43
CA GLY A 276 -5.15 0.44 11.55
C GLY A 276 -6.29 0.73 10.55
N GLU A 277 -6.73 2.00 10.46
CA GLU A 277 -7.74 2.41 9.47
C GLU A 277 -7.25 2.23 8.01
N LEU A 278 -6.00 2.56 7.69
CA LEU A 278 -5.44 2.37 6.34
C LEU A 278 -5.37 0.88 5.97
N CYS A 279 -4.90 0.02 6.87
CA CYS A 279 -4.86 -1.43 6.67
C CYS A 279 -6.25 -2.00 6.34
N ASN A 280 -7.29 -1.54 7.06
CA ASN A 280 -8.66 -1.94 6.78
C ASN A 280 -9.16 -1.46 5.41
N VAL A 281 -8.78 -0.26 4.96
CA VAL A 281 -9.12 0.22 3.60
C VAL A 281 -8.41 -0.57 2.51
N LEU A 282 -7.14 -0.95 2.71
CA LEU A 282 -6.37 -1.72 1.73
C LEU A 282 -6.83 -3.18 1.65
N LYS A 283 -7.26 -3.79 2.76
CA LYS A 283 -7.88 -5.13 2.77
C LYS A 283 -9.09 -5.24 1.82
N VAL A 284 -9.86 -4.16 1.63
CA VAL A 284 -11.00 -4.12 0.68
C VAL A 284 -10.59 -4.40 -0.77
N LEU A 285 -9.32 -4.22 -1.14
CA LEU A 285 -8.81 -4.58 -2.47
C LEU A 285 -8.62 -6.09 -2.63
N ASN A 286 -8.38 -6.81 -1.53
CA ASN A 286 -8.22 -8.27 -1.47
C ASN A 286 -9.51 -9.03 -1.10
N ASP A 287 -10.55 -8.31 -0.68
CA ASP A 287 -11.87 -8.88 -0.37
C ASP A 287 -12.54 -9.52 -1.61
N ASN A 288 -13.33 -10.57 -1.35
CA ASN A 288 -14.21 -11.17 -2.36
C ASN A 288 -15.50 -10.34 -2.53
N TYR A 289 -15.92 -10.14 -3.78
CA TYR A 289 -17.18 -9.51 -4.17
C TYR A 289 -17.82 -10.34 -5.28
N ASN A 290 -19.06 -10.81 -5.09
CA ASN A 290 -19.76 -11.65 -6.06
C ASN A 290 -18.92 -12.87 -6.51
N ASN A 291 -18.24 -13.53 -5.55
CA ASN A 291 -17.33 -14.67 -5.75
C ASN A 291 -16.06 -14.40 -6.58
N VAL A 292 -15.76 -13.14 -6.91
CA VAL A 292 -14.52 -12.70 -7.59
C VAL A 292 -13.81 -11.70 -6.67
N LYS A 293 -12.46 -11.68 -6.58
CA LYS A 293 -11.80 -10.64 -5.77
C LYS A 293 -12.01 -9.26 -6.39
N VAL A 294 -12.09 -8.23 -5.56
CA VAL A 294 -12.16 -6.84 -6.04
C VAL A 294 -10.98 -6.57 -6.97
N SER A 295 -9.75 -6.93 -6.59
CA SER A 295 -8.56 -6.82 -7.45
C SER A 295 -8.71 -7.53 -8.81
N SER A 296 -9.16 -8.79 -8.87
CA SER A 296 -9.43 -9.46 -10.15
C SER A 296 -10.61 -8.86 -10.93
N HIS A 297 -11.59 -8.25 -10.27
CA HIS A 297 -12.70 -7.56 -10.93
C HIS A 297 -12.31 -6.16 -11.46
N LEU A 298 -11.19 -5.60 -10.98
CA LEU A 298 -10.55 -4.39 -11.54
C LEU A 298 -9.61 -4.73 -12.71
N LEU A 299 -9.26 -6.01 -12.89
CA LEU A 299 -8.36 -6.51 -13.94
C LEU A 299 -9.11 -7.23 -15.08
N MET A 300 -10.15 -8.01 -14.76
CA MET A 300 -10.98 -8.73 -15.73
C MET A 300 -11.97 -7.83 -16.46
N ASN A 301 -11.81 -7.70 -17.78
CA ASN A 301 -12.94 -7.74 -18.72
C ASN A 301 -12.51 -8.03 -20.18
N GLU A 302 -11.75 -9.11 -20.40
CA GLU A 302 -11.15 -9.43 -21.72
C GLU A 302 -12.16 -9.79 -22.83
N LYS A 303 -13.45 -9.99 -22.53
CA LYS A 303 -14.42 -10.50 -23.51
C LYS A 303 -14.97 -9.47 -24.49
N ASN A 304 -14.61 -8.19 -24.41
CA ASN A 304 -15.01 -7.19 -25.41
C ASN A 304 -13.86 -6.24 -25.79
N SER A 305 -13.72 -5.99 -27.10
CA SER A 305 -12.54 -5.41 -27.73
C SER A 305 -12.30 -3.91 -27.48
N LYS A 306 -11.04 -3.51 -27.73
CA LYS A 306 -10.49 -2.16 -28.03
C LYS A 306 -9.95 -1.35 -26.85
N GLN A 307 -8.61 -1.32 -26.79
CA GLN A 307 -7.67 -0.21 -26.49
C GLN A 307 -7.89 0.64 -25.22
N GLU A 308 -9.09 1.11 -24.94
CA GLU A 308 -9.41 1.95 -23.78
C GLU A 308 -9.46 1.17 -22.46
N PHE A 309 -9.82 -0.13 -22.50
CA PHE A 309 -9.88 -0.97 -21.29
C PHE A 309 -8.48 -1.26 -20.70
N ASN A 310 -7.46 -1.44 -21.55
CA ASN A 310 -6.06 -1.63 -21.13
C ASN A 310 -5.57 -0.48 -20.23
N ARG A 311 -6.10 0.73 -20.42
CA ARG A 311 -5.77 1.92 -19.63
C ARG A 311 -6.33 1.87 -18.20
N SER A 312 -7.47 1.21 -17.98
CA SER A 312 -8.02 0.99 -16.63
C SER A 312 -7.25 -0.11 -15.90
N LYS A 313 -6.87 -1.19 -16.59
CA LYS A 313 -5.95 -2.23 -16.09
C LYS A 313 -4.61 -1.61 -15.68
N SER A 314 -4.00 -0.78 -16.54
CA SER A 314 -2.73 -0.12 -16.23
C SER A 314 -2.84 0.84 -15.04
N MET A 315 -3.90 1.66 -14.96
CA MET A 315 -4.11 2.56 -13.81
C MET A 315 -4.26 1.81 -12.48
N PHE A 316 -4.87 0.62 -12.47
CA PHE A 316 -4.93 -0.19 -11.26
C PHE A 316 -3.56 -0.81 -10.90
N LEU A 317 -2.78 -1.25 -11.89
CA LEU A 317 -1.42 -1.76 -11.69
C LEU A 317 -0.45 -0.65 -11.21
N ASP A 318 -0.57 0.56 -11.75
CA ASP A 318 0.16 1.75 -11.30
C ASP A 318 -0.22 2.12 -9.85
N PHE A 319 -1.51 1.99 -9.51
CA PHE A 319 -2.04 2.24 -8.18
C PHE A 319 -1.51 1.23 -7.15
N ASN A 320 -1.53 -0.06 -7.48
CA ASN A 320 -0.97 -1.12 -6.65
C ASN A 320 0.53 -0.91 -6.43
N SER A 321 1.29 -0.66 -7.50
CA SER A 321 2.72 -0.30 -7.44
C SER A 321 2.98 0.92 -6.55
N THR A 322 2.15 1.96 -6.64
CA THR A 322 2.24 3.16 -5.78
C THR A 322 2.03 2.82 -4.30
N ILE A 323 1.04 1.99 -3.96
CA ILE A 323 0.81 1.55 -2.57
C ILE A 323 2.04 0.79 -2.06
N LEU A 324 2.53 -0.20 -2.82
CA LEU A 324 3.66 -1.02 -2.43
C LEU A 324 4.91 -0.16 -2.19
N LYS A 325 5.30 0.66 -3.17
CA LYS A 325 6.48 1.54 -3.10
C LYS A 325 6.44 2.54 -1.94
N ASN A 326 5.26 3.11 -1.66
CA ASN A 326 5.08 4.01 -0.51
C ASN A 326 5.14 3.28 0.83
N THR A 327 4.65 2.04 0.88
CA THR A 327 4.79 1.17 2.06
C THR A 327 6.25 0.82 2.30
N LEU A 328 7.01 0.43 1.27
CA LEU A 328 8.46 0.20 1.34
C LEU A 328 9.22 1.43 1.88
N THR A 329 8.90 2.59 1.33
CA THR A 329 9.51 3.87 1.74
C THR A 329 9.26 4.16 3.21
N LEU A 330 8.03 3.93 3.70
CA LEU A 330 7.69 4.10 5.11
C LEU A 330 8.38 3.07 6.02
N ILE A 331 8.45 1.79 5.61
CA ILE A 331 9.16 0.73 6.35
C ILE A 331 10.64 1.10 6.49
N ASN A 332 11.31 1.41 5.38
CA ASN A 332 12.73 1.74 5.38
C ASN A 332 13.02 3.00 6.22
N TYR A 333 12.14 3.99 6.16
CA TYR A 333 12.21 5.18 7.00
C TYR A 333 12.12 4.85 8.51
N LEU A 334 11.10 4.09 8.93
CA LEU A 334 10.86 3.76 10.34
C LEU A 334 12.00 2.93 10.94
N TYR A 335 12.52 1.93 10.21
CA TYR A 335 13.64 1.12 10.68
C TYR A 335 14.97 1.88 10.70
N LYS A 336 15.21 2.82 9.75
CA LYS A 336 16.40 3.68 9.77
C LYS A 336 16.42 4.63 10.97
N ASN A 337 15.25 5.08 11.41
CA ASN A 337 15.09 6.00 12.55
C ASN A 337 14.71 5.28 13.86
N HIS A 338 15.04 3.98 13.98
CA HIS A 338 14.87 3.17 15.21
C HIS A 338 13.41 3.05 15.73
N HIS A 339 12.40 3.34 14.92
CA HIS A 339 10.98 3.16 15.27
C HIS A 339 10.51 1.71 15.01
N TYR A 340 11.21 0.73 15.59
CA TYR A 340 11.05 -0.71 15.30
C TYR A 340 9.60 -1.21 15.43
N ASN A 341 8.88 -0.85 16.50
CA ASN A 341 7.50 -1.30 16.72
C ASN A 341 6.55 -0.81 15.61
N LYS A 342 6.64 0.48 15.23
CA LYS A 342 5.88 1.04 14.10
C LYS A 342 6.28 0.36 12.78
N GLY A 343 7.58 0.15 12.57
CA GLY A 343 8.12 -0.55 11.41
C GLY A 343 7.61 -1.98 11.27
N LYS A 344 7.43 -2.70 12.38
CA LYS A 344 6.80 -4.04 12.42
C LYS A 344 5.34 -3.99 11.99
N VAL A 345 4.52 -3.09 12.54
CA VAL A 345 3.08 -2.98 12.18
C VAL A 345 2.91 -2.61 10.70
N VAL A 346 3.73 -1.71 10.15
CA VAL A 346 3.69 -1.37 8.71
C VAL A 346 4.14 -2.55 7.84
N LEU A 347 5.08 -3.38 8.30
CA LEU A 347 5.50 -4.58 7.60
C LEU A 347 4.42 -5.68 7.63
N GLU A 348 3.71 -5.86 8.75
CA GLU A 348 2.54 -6.74 8.83
C GLU A 348 1.42 -6.27 7.89
N MET A 349 1.19 -4.95 7.81
CA MET A 349 0.28 -4.37 6.82
C MET A 349 0.74 -4.68 5.38
N TYR A 350 2.03 -4.55 5.08
CA TYR A 350 2.60 -4.88 3.76
C TYR A 350 2.33 -6.32 3.36
N PHE A 351 2.67 -7.30 4.20
CA PHE A 351 2.40 -8.71 3.89
C PHE A 351 0.90 -9.03 3.78
N SER A 352 0.02 -8.29 4.48
CA SER A 352 -1.44 -8.42 4.31
C SER A 352 -1.98 -7.96 2.94
N MET A 353 -1.16 -7.25 2.14
CA MET A 353 -1.50 -6.88 0.77
C MET A 353 -1.29 -8.03 -0.23
N TYR A 354 -0.42 -9.00 0.08
CA TYR A 354 -0.29 -10.20 -0.74
C TYR A 354 -1.55 -11.07 -0.61
N SER A 355 -1.93 -11.73 -1.70
CA SER A 355 -3.09 -12.62 -1.71
C SER A 355 -2.82 -13.83 -2.60
N LYS A 356 -2.81 -15.03 -2.01
CA LYS A 356 -2.48 -16.30 -2.69
C LYS A 356 -3.25 -16.46 -4.01
N ASN A 357 -4.57 -16.32 -3.94
CA ASN A 357 -5.48 -16.43 -5.10
C ASN A 357 -5.64 -15.09 -5.86
N ALA A 358 -4.60 -14.26 -5.96
CA ALA A 358 -4.60 -13.09 -6.85
C ALA A 358 -4.28 -13.50 -8.30
N GLU A 359 -4.41 -12.57 -9.24
CA GLU A 359 -3.88 -12.76 -10.59
C GLU A 359 -2.34 -12.80 -10.59
N PRO A 360 -1.71 -13.58 -11.49
CA PRO A 360 -0.25 -13.71 -11.55
C PRO A 360 0.49 -12.36 -11.61
N ILE A 361 -0.05 -11.39 -12.35
CA ILE A 361 0.54 -10.06 -12.51
C ILE A 361 0.63 -9.25 -11.20
N LEU A 362 -0.32 -9.46 -10.27
CA LEU A 362 -0.28 -8.82 -8.94
C LEU A 362 0.68 -9.54 -8.01
N ARG A 363 0.78 -10.88 -8.08
CA ARG A 363 1.83 -11.63 -7.37
C ARG A 363 3.21 -11.16 -7.85
N LYS A 364 3.42 -11.01 -9.17
CA LYS A 364 4.63 -10.48 -9.80
C LYS A 364 5.03 -9.12 -9.20
N GLN A 365 4.14 -8.13 -9.23
CA GLN A 365 4.40 -6.80 -8.63
C GLN A 365 4.75 -6.87 -7.12
N PHE A 366 4.10 -7.75 -6.36
CA PHE A 366 4.39 -7.91 -4.93
C PHE A 366 5.79 -8.51 -4.70
N ILE A 367 6.15 -9.56 -5.45
CA ILE A 367 7.45 -10.24 -5.31
C ILE A 367 8.61 -9.34 -5.76
N GLU A 368 8.43 -8.55 -6.82
CA GLU A 368 9.39 -7.52 -7.24
C GLU A 368 9.56 -6.42 -6.17
N SER A 369 8.46 -5.96 -5.57
CA SER A 369 8.50 -5.03 -4.44
C SER A 369 9.20 -5.61 -3.20
N LEU A 370 9.02 -6.91 -2.92
CA LEU A 370 9.68 -7.59 -1.81
C LEU A 370 11.19 -7.73 -2.05
N ASP A 371 11.61 -7.91 -3.30
CA ASP A 371 13.02 -7.90 -3.69
C ASP A 371 13.67 -6.51 -3.51
N GLU A 372 12.95 -5.42 -3.82
CA GLU A 372 13.37 -4.05 -3.51
C GLU A 372 13.51 -3.83 -1.99
N LEU A 373 12.57 -4.36 -1.19
CA LEU A 373 12.65 -4.31 0.28
C LEU A 373 13.89 -5.02 0.82
N LEU A 374 14.20 -6.21 0.29
CA LEU A 374 15.34 -7.02 0.72
C LEU A 374 16.66 -6.40 0.27
N SER A 375 16.71 -5.85 -0.95
CA SER A 375 17.86 -5.11 -1.47
C SER A 375 18.18 -3.88 -0.62
N SER A 376 17.15 -3.10 -0.27
CA SER A 376 17.27 -1.91 0.60
C SER A 376 17.40 -2.20 2.10
N THR A 377 17.30 -3.47 2.52
CA THR A 377 17.47 -3.85 3.93
C THR A 377 18.94 -3.94 4.33
N ASP A 378 19.30 -3.11 5.32
CA ASP A 378 20.57 -3.21 6.05
C ASP A 378 20.59 -4.51 6.87
N LEU A 379 21.55 -5.38 6.55
CA LEU A 379 21.71 -6.71 7.13
C LEU A 379 22.24 -6.69 8.57
N ASN A 380 22.57 -5.53 9.11
CA ASN A 380 22.88 -5.38 10.54
C ASN A 380 21.60 -5.42 11.40
N ASN A 381 20.43 -5.17 10.82
CA ASN A 381 19.16 -5.09 11.55
C ASN A 381 18.45 -6.45 11.64
N ALA A 382 18.92 -7.29 12.57
CA ALA A 382 18.34 -8.62 12.83
C ALA A 382 16.83 -8.60 13.14
N GLN A 383 16.32 -7.54 13.78
CA GLN A 383 14.89 -7.41 14.09
C GLN A 383 14.05 -7.23 12.82
N LYS A 384 14.49 -6.35 11.89
CA LYS A 384 13.83 -6.18 10.59
C LYS A 384 13.83 -7.49 9.81
N LEU A 385 14.97 -8.18 9.76
CA LEU A 385 15.09 -9.45 9.06
C LEU A 385 14.14 -10.51 9.62
N ASN A 386 14.08 -10.69 10.95
CA ASN A 386 13.17 -11.65 11.58
C ASN A 386 11.70 -11.33 11.30
N CYS A 387 11.31 -10.05 11.27
CA CYS A 387 9.95 -9.66 10.92
C CYS A 387 9.64 -9.92 9.43
N ILE A 388 10.63 -9.79 8.54
CA ILE A 388 10.50 -10.16 7.12
C ILE A 388 10.34 -11.69 6.99
N LEU A 389 11.18 -12.49 7.66
CA LEU A 389 11.10 -13.95 7.65
C LEU A 389 9.73 -14.45 8.14
N ASN A 390 9.20 -13.86 9.21
CA ASN A 390 7.83 -14.15 9.68
C ASN A 390 6.74 -13.70 8.70
N GLY A 391 7.03 -12.77 7.80
CA GLY A 391 6.14 -12.36 6.71
C GLY A 391 6.19 -13.34 5.52
N LEU A 392 7.36 -13.90 5.22
CA LEU A 392 7.54 -14.88 4.15
C LEU A 392 6.68 -16.14 4.36
N THR A 393 6.38 -16.52 5.61
CA THR A 393 5.56 -17.71 5.90
C THR A 393 4.13 -17.62 5.35
N PHE A 394 3.60 -16.41 5.13
CA PHE A 394 2.26 -16.19 4.57
C PHE A 394 2.18 -16.36 3.04
N LEU A 395 3.32 -16.37 2.34
CA LEU A 395 3.40 -16.50 0.88
C LEU A 395 3.15 -17.94 0.42
N LEU A 396 2.89 -18.15 -0.88
CA LEU A 396 2.91 -19.49 -1.48
C LEU A 396 4.35 -20.01 -1.53
N LYS A 397 4.59 -21.29 -1.17
CA LYS A 397 5.94 -21.89 -1.09
C LYS A 397 6.75 -21.66 -2.38
N ASP A 398 6.09 -21.79 -3.53
CA ASP A 398 6.67 -21.61 -4.86
C ASP A 398 7.17 -20.17 -5.13
N ASP A 399 6.44 -19.15 -4.65
CA ASP A 399 6.79 -17.73 -4.84
C ASP A 399 8.03 -17.29 -4.00
N VAL A 400 8.36 -18.02 -2.92
CA VAL A 400 9.41 -17.59 -1.96
C VAL A 400 10.80 -18.15 -2.28
N PHE A 401 10.90 -19.18 -3.10
CA PHE A 401 12.17 -19.86 -3.40
C PHE A 401 13.29 -18.89 -3.80
N ILE A 402 12.99 -17.99 -4.74
CA ILE A 402 13.97 -17.03 -5.28
C ILE A 402 14.25 -15.90 -4.28
N ILE A 403 13.25 -15.51 -3.48
CA ILE A 403 13.41 -14.57 -2.37
C ILE A 403 14.40 -15.11 -1.33
N TYR A 404 14.25 -16.37 -0.92
CA TYR A 404 15.19 -17.03 -0.03
C TYR A 404 16.58 -17.18 -0.66
N LYS A 405 16.68 -17.61 -1.94
CA LYS A 405 17.95 -17.71 -2.68
C LYS A 405 18.70 -16.38 -2.69
N LYS A 406 18.03 -15.27 -3.08
CA LYS A 406 18.63 -13.93 -3.10
C LYS A 406 19.06 -13.47 -1.71
N LEU A 407 18.23 -13.69 -0.69
CA LEU A 407 18.55 -13.32 0.70
C LEU A 407 19.75 -14.12 1.25
N ILE A 408 19.83 -15.42 0.96
CA ILE A 408 20.96 -16.28 1.32
C ILE A 408 22.24 -15.80 0.61
N ILE A 409 22.19 -15.56 -0.70
CA ILE A 409 23.33 -15.02 -1.46
C ILE A 409 23.79 -13.66 -0.91
N LYS A 410 22.85 -12.75 -0.60
CA LYS A 410 23.18 -11.45 0.01
C LYS A 410 23.89 -11.62 1.36
N LEU A 411 23.41 -12.51 2.23
CA LEU A 411 24.02 -12.79 3.52
C LEU A 411 25.38 -13.47 3.41
N ILE A 412 25.56 -14.35 2.41
CA ILE A 412 26.85 -14.94 2.05
C ILE A 412 27.84 -13.81 1.68
N SER A 413 27.48 -12.92 0.76
CA SER A 413 28.34 -11.80 0.32
C SER A 413 28.71 -10.80 1.42
N HIS A 414 27.93 -10.70 2.49
CA HIS A 414 28.21 -9.85 3.65
C HIS A 414 28.84 -10.62 4.85
N GLU A 415 29.25 -11.88 4.67
CA GLU A 415 29.85 -12.76 5.70
C GLU A 415 29.04 -12.94 7.00
N ASN A 416 27.74 -12.63 7.00
CA ASN A 416 26.91 -12.66 8.21
C ASN A 416 26.34 -14.07 8.48
N VAL A 417 27.21 -14.98 8.89
CA VAL A 417 26.89 -16.41 9.14
C VAL A 417 25.77 -16.58 10.19
N LYS A 418 25.68 -15.69 11.18
CA LYS A 418 24.65 -15.76 12.23
C LYS A 418 23.25 -15.58 11.65
N LEU A 419 23.05 -14.58 10.79
CA LEU A 419 21.76 -14.35 10.13
C LEU A 419 21.54 -15.34 8.98
N LEU A 420 22.59 -15.75 8.26
CA LEU A 420 22.52 -16.83 7.27
C LEU A 420 21.93 -18.11 7.87
N THR A 421 22.35 -18.46 9.10
CA THR A 421 21.81 -19.60 9.84
C THR A 421 20.30 -19.46 10.09
N SER A 422 19.86 -18.27 10.54
CA SER A 422 18.43 -17.99 10.76
C SER A 422 17.61 -18.07 9.48
N VAL A 423 18.11 -17.56 8.35
CA VAL A 423 17.40 -17.60 7.05
C VAL A 423 17.31 -19.03 6.51
N VAL A 424 18.38 -19.81 6.57
CA VAL A 424 18.38 -21.19 6.06
C VAL A 424 17.47 -22.09 6.88
N TYR A 425 17.40 -21.92 8.22
CA TYR A 425 16.42 -22.63 9.02
C TYR A 425 14.99 -22.13 8.80
N ALA A 426 14.76 -20.84 8.52
CA ALA A 426 13.43 -20.34 8.14
C ALA A 426 12.95 -20.91 6.80
N LEU A 427 13.84 -20.99 5.79
CA LEU A 427 13.56 -21.67 4.51
C LEU A 427 13.20 -23.14 4.75
N LYS A 428 13.94 -23.83 5.62
CA LYS A 428 13.65 -25.21 6.01
C LYS A 428 12.25 -25.31 6.62
N SER A 429 11.95 -24.55 7.66
CA SER A 429 10.69 -24.67 8.40
C SER A 429 9.47 -24.31 7.57
N HIS A 430 9.59 -23.30 6.69
CA HIS A 430 8.50 -22.87 5.81
C HIS A 430 8.07 -23.95 4.81
N ILE A 431 8.96 -24.89 4.50
CA ILE A 431 8.76 -25.84 3.40
C ILE A 431 8.63 -27.28 3.92
N LEU A 432 9.36 -27.65 4.98
CA LEU A 432 9.48 -29.03 5.47
C LEU A 432 8.64 -29.38 6.71
N ASP A 433 8.23 -28.42 7.53
CA ASP A 433 7.68 -28.72 8.87
C ASP A 433 6.15 -28.99 8.90
N GLU A 434 5.53 -29.31 7.75
CA GLU A 434 4.12 -29.78 7.67
C GLU A 434 4.04 -31.32 7.73
N ASP A 435 4.63 -31.93 8.76
CA ASP A 435 4.32 -33.31 9.15
C ASP A 435 2.96 -33.35 9.90
N GLY A 436 1.87 -33.33 9.12
CA GLY A 436 0.64 -34.06 9.48
C GLY A 436 -0.17 -33.65 10.71
N THR A 437 -0.04 -32.43 11.26
CA THR A 437 -0.99 -31.92 12.28
C THR A 437 -1.56 -30.55 11.94
N GLU A 438 -2.84 -30.53 11.52
CA GLU A 438 -3.66 -29.32 11.49
C GLU A 438 -3.85 -28.79 12.92
N THR A 439 -3.03 -27.82 13.34
CA THR A 439 -3.41 -26.96 14.46
C THR A 439 -4.48 -25.99 13.98
N ILE A 440 -5.73 -26.43 14.07
CA ILE A 440 -6.92 -25.60 13.89
C ILE A 440 -6.91 -24.52 14.98
N ASN A 441 -6.25 -23.39 14.70
CA ASN A 441 -6.26 -22.20 15.55
C ASN A 441 -7.59 -21.42 15.39
N ASN A 442 -8.70 -22.11 15.60
CA ASN A 442 -10.00 -21.51 15.81
C ASN A 442 -10.14 -21.11 17.28
N ASN A 443 -9.60 -19.95 17.65
CA ASN A 443 -10.37 -18.88 18.31
C ASN A 443 -9.46 -17.73 18.81
N PRO A 444 -9.96 -16.48 18.79
CA PRO A 444 -9.34 -15.39 19.52
C PRO A 444 -9.52 -15.56 21.04
N ILE A 445 -8.53 -15.08 21.78
CA ILE A 445 -8.42 -14.96 23.25
C ILE A 445 -9.80 -14.84 23.94
N THR A 446 -10.22 -15.89 24.65
CA THR A 446 -11.37 -15.86 25.56
C THR A 446 -10.97 -15.39 26.96
N ALA A 447 -11.81 -14.53 27.54
CA ALA A 447 -11.71 -14.17 28.95
C ALA A 447 -12.56 -15.12 29.82
N VAL A 448 -11.94 -15.66 30.87
CA VAL A 448 -12.51 -16.03 32.19
C VAL A 448 -13.87 -16.77 32.23
N SER A 449 -13.87 -18.04 32.66
CA SER A 449 -14.61 -18.51 33.87
C SER A 449 -14.40 -20.01 34.15
N SER A 450 -14.54 -20.39 35.42
CA SER A 450 -14.28 -21.70 36.06
C SER A 450 -15.29 -22.83 35.80
N GLY A 451 -14.87 -24.11 35.91
CA GLY A 451 -15.77 -25.26 36.15
C GLY A 451 -15.12 -26.65 36.01
N ASN A 452 -15.15 -27.47 37.07
CA ASN A 452 -14.49 -28.79 37.23
C ASN A 452 -14.93 -29.95 36.29
N PRO A 453 -14.17 -31.06 36.22
CA PRO A 453 -14.40 -32.19 35.29
C PRO A 453 -15.06 -33.44 35.91
N SER A 454 -15.70 -34.28 35.08
CA SER A 454 -16.00 -35.69 35.37
C SER A 454 -16.55 -36.45 34.14
N SER A 455 -16.01 -37.67 33.87
CA SER A 455 -16.70 -38.93 33.41
C SER A 455 -17.76 -38.91 32.28
N SER A 456 -17.97 -39.93 31.42
CA SER A 456 -17.30 -41.23 31.17
C SER A 456 -18.04 -42.00 30.05
N LEU A 457 -17.28 -42.75 29.22
CA LEU A 457 -17.59 -44.10 28.66
C LEU A 457 -18.85 -44.37 27.79
N ASP A 458 -18.84 -45.60 27.21
CA ASP A 458 -19.87 -46.31 26.40
C ASP A 458 -20.08 -45.79 24.95
N GLY A 459 -20.47 -46.54 23.91
CA GLY A 459 -20.83 -47.96 23.68
C GLY A 459 -21.90 -48.03 22.55
N GLU A 460 -21.99 -48.97 21.59
CA GLU A 460 -21.25 -50.18 21.15
C GLU A 460 -21.41 -50.27 19.59
N GLU A 461 -20.41 -50.65 18.78
CA GLU A 461 -20.12 -51.99 18.18
C GLU A 461 -21.06 -52.49 17.03
N VAL A 462 -20.57 -53.46 16.23
CA VAL A 462 -21.25 -54.28 15.19
C VAL A 462 -21.51 -53.56 13.83
N ALA A 463 -20.68 -53.75 12.77
CA ALA A 463 -20.54 -54.92 11.86
C ALA A 463 -21.78 -55.14 10.94
N SER A 464 -21.72 -55.64 9.69
CA SER A 464 -20.66 -56.20 8.84
C SER A 464 -21.12 -56.24 7.36
N SER A 465 -20.21 -56.12 6.38
CA SER A 465 -20.39 -56.76 5.06
C SER A 465 -19.05 -56.95 4.34
N VAL A 466 -18.60 -58.21 4.23
CA VAL A 466 -17.40 -58.59 3.46
C VAL A 466 -17.80 -58.94 2.03
N SER A 467 -17.11 -58.38 1.03
CA SER A 467 -17.01 -59.01 -0.29
C SER A 467 -15.75 -58.62 -1.07
N VAL A 468 -14.83 -59.59 -1.14
CA VAL A 468 -13.91 -59.88 -2.26
C VAL A 468 -12.83 -58.85 -2.60
N GLU A 469 -11.59 -59.20 -2.28
CA GLU A 469 -10.39 -58.58 -2.84
C GLU A 469 -10.37 -58.67 -4.38
N PHE A 470 -10.14 -57.53 -5.04
CA PHE A 470 -9.54 -57.50 -6.36
C PHE A 470 -8.23 -56.72 -6.28
N LYS A 471 -7.15 -57.39 -5.85
CA LYS A 471 -5.80 -56.84 -5.87
C LYS A 471 -5.40 -56.52 -7.32
N ARG A 472 -5.42 -55.23 -7.66
CA ARG A 472 -4.49 -54.63 -8.62
C ARG A 472 -3.77 -53.51 -7.90
N ASP A 473 -2.50 -53.72 -7.58
CA ASP A 473 -1.60 -52.70 -7.04
C ASP A 473 -1.29 -51.64 -8.10
N ILE A 474 -2.29 -50.80 -8.40
CA ILE A 474 -2.04 -49.50 -9.00
C ILE A 474 -1.74 -48.57 -7.84
N LYS A 475 -0.45 -48.37 -7.53
CA LYS A 475 0.02 -47.24 -6.73
C LYS A 475 -0.29 -45.95 -7.51
N LEU A 476 -1.53 -45.47 -7.37
CA LEU A 476 -1.89 -44.10 -7.69
C LEU A 476 -0.99 -43.20 -6.82
N PRO A 477 -0.20 -42.30 -7.43
CA PRO A 477 0.65 -41.40 -6.64
C PRO A 477 -0.23 -40.53 -5.74
N ASN A 478 0.15 -40.38 -4.47
CA ASN A 478 -0.53 -39.41 -3.61
C ASN A 478 0.00 -38.01 -3.99
N PRO A 479 -0.83 -37.13 -4.57
CA PRO A 479 -0.38 -35.84 -5.11
C PRO A 479 0.25 -34.93 -4.04
N GLU A 480 -0.06 -35.12 -2.76
CA GLU A 480 0.57 -34.37 -1.67
C GLU A 480 2.01 -34.82 -1.41
N ILE A 481 2.29 -36.13 -1.47
CA ILE A 481 3.63 -36.68 -1.26
C ILE A 481 4.56 -36.25 -2.40
N ASP A 482 4.08 -36.30 -3.65
CA ASP A 482 4.84 -35.85 -4.80
C ASP A 482 5.11 -34.34 -4.76
N ARG A 483 4.13 -33.54 -4.31
CA ARG A 483 4.30 -32.09 -4.11
C ARG A 483 5.32 -31.78 -3.02
N ILE A 484 5.27 -32.46 -1.87
CA ILE A 484 6.27 -32.30 -0.81
C ILE A 484 7.65 -32.66 -1.34
N LYS A 485 7.79 -33.80 -2.04
CA LYS A 485 9.07 -34.23 -2.63
C LYS A 485 9.63 -33.23 -3.64
N TYR A 486 8.80 -32.70 -4.53
CA TYR A 486 9.16 -31.62 -5.45
C TYR A 486 9.67 -30.37 -4.72
N LEU A 487 8.96 -29.94 -3.66
CA LEU A 487 9.40 -28.82 -2.83
C LEU A 487 10.74 -29.08 -2.11
N LYS A 488 10.98 -30.31 -1.62
CA LYS A 488 12.28 -30.69 -1.01
C LYS A 488 13.42 -30.61 -2.03
N ASP A 489 13.23 -31.18 -3.22
CA ASP A 489 14.23 -31.18 -4.29
C ASP A 489 14.56 -29.73 -4.72
N ASN A 490 13.57 -28.83 -4.77
CA ASN A 490 13.78 -27.40 -5.03
C ASN A 490 14.62 -26.69 -3.94
N VAL A 491 14.36 -26.96 -2.65
CA VAL A 491 15.19 -26.43 -1.55
C VAL A 491 16.64 -26.90 -1.67
N VAL A 492 16.86 -28.18 -2.00
CA VAL A 492 18.20 -28.74 -2.21
C VAL A 492 18.92 -27.99 -3.34
N ILE A 493 18.28 -27.79 -4.49
CA ILE A 493 18.86 -27.06 -5.64
C ILE A 493 19.28 -25.64 -5.21
N ILE A 494 18.42 -24.90 -4.52
CA ILE A 494 18.71 -23.53 -4.05
C ILE A 494 19.89 -23.51 -3.08
N LEU A 495 19.94 -24.44 -2.11
CA LEU A 495 21.04 -24.52 -1.15
C LEU A 495 22.36 -24.92 -1.82
N LEU A 496 22.33 -25.82 -2.82
CA LEU A 496 23.51 -26.18 -3.61
C LEU A 496 24.02 -25.00 -4.45
N GLN A 497 23.14 -24.23 -5.09
CA GLN A 497 23.51 -23.00 -5.80
C GLN A 497 24.11 -21.94 -4.86
N CYS A 498 23.53 -21.77 -3.67
CA CYS A 498 24.06 -20.85 -2.66
C CYS A 498 25.44 -21.31 -2.13
N LEU A 499 25.63 -22.62 -1.92
CA LEU A 499 26.91 -23.22 -1.55
C LEU A 499 27.96 -23.04 -2.66
N LEU A 500 27.56 -23.19 -3.92
CA LEU A 500 28.44 -22.93 -5.06
C LEU A 500 28.91 -21.48 -5.07
N LYS A 501 28.00 -20.52 -4.85
CA LYS A 501 28.33 -19.09 -4.77
C LYS A 501 29.25 -18.78 -3.59
N SER A 502 29.08 -19.42 -2.43
CA SER A 502 29.99 -19.24 -1.29
C SER A 502 31.40 -19.78 -1.55
N ILE A 503 31.52 -20.86 -2.35
CA ILE A 503 32.80 -21.43 -2.80
C ILE A 503 33.49 -20.52 -3.83
N GLU A 504 32.74 -19.96 -4.78
CA GLU A 504 33.23 -19.00 -5.78
C GLU A 504 33.89 -17.81 -5.10
N ILE A 505 33.15 -17.10 -4.25
CA ILE A 505 33.67 -15.90 -3.55
C ILE A 505 34.62 -16.24 -2.38
N SER A 506 34.85 -17.53 -2.12
CA SER A 506 35.75 -18.04 -1.07
C SER A 506 35.35 -17.64 0.36
N HIS A 507 34.05 -17.47 0.64
CA HIS A 507 33.55 -17.17 1.99
C HIS A 507 33.43 -18.47 2.81
N TYR A 508 34.57 -18.88 3.36
CA TYR A 508 34.81 -20.19 3.97
C TYR A 508 33.83 -20.55 5.10
N SER A 509 33.50 -19.59 5.97
CA SER A 509 32.63 -19.79 7.14
C SER A 509 31.18 -20.09 6.72
N SER A 510 30.64 -19.33 5.77
CA SER A 510 29.35 -19.58 5.13
C SER A 510 29.31 -20.93 4.40
N THR A 511 30.38 -21.25 3.67
CA THR A 511 30.54 -22.54 2.96
C THR A 511 30.47 -23.72 3.94
N GLY A 512 31.21 -23.66 5.04
CA GLY A 512 31.23 -24.70 6.06
C GLY A 512 29.91 -24.84 6.82
N PHE A 513 29.20 -23.74 7.08
CA PHE A 513 27.85 -23.78 7.62
C PHE A 513 26.88 -24.49 6.66
N LEU A 514 26.85 -24.09 5.39
CA LEU A 514 25.96 -24.67 4.38
C LEU A 514 26.21 -26.16 4.18
N ILE A 515 27.47 -26.61 4.11
CA ILE A 515 27.84 -28.03 4.03
C ILE A 515 27.29 -28.84 5.22
N LYS A 516 27.46 -28.34 6.45
CA LYS A 516 26.89 -28.99 7.63
C LYS A 516 25.37 -29.04 7.56
N CYS A 517 24.74 -27.92 7.19
CA CYS A 517 23.28 -27.82 7.11
C CYS A 517 22.72 -28.80 6.07
N ILE A 518 23.33 -28.89 4.88
CA ILE A 518 22.89 -29.78 3.81
C ILE A 518 23.02 -31.26 4.24
N VAL A 519 24.20 -31.67 4.72
CA VAL A 519 24.45 -33.07 5.13
C VAL A 519 23.65 -33.50 6.36
N THR A 520 23.25 -32.57 7.23
CA THR A 520 22.43 -32.88 8.43
C THR A 520 20.94 -33.00 8.13
N ASN A 521 20.43 -32.38 7.06
CA ASN A 521 18.99 -32.22 6.83
C ASN A 521 18.44 -32.94 5.59
N PHE A 522 19.28 -33.42 4.67
CA PHE A 522 18.85 -34.03 3.40
C PHE A 522 19.51 -35.39 3.17
N GLN A 523 18.79 -36.31 2.54
CA GLN A 523 19.26 -37.65 2.20
C GLN A 523 20.07 -37.64 0.90
N SER A 524 20.99 -38.59 0.74
CA SER A 524 21.86 -38.69 -0.43
C SER A 524 21.10 -38.81 -1.76
N GLU A 525 19.95 -39.50 -1.78
CA GLU A 525 19.08 -39.54 -2.96
C GLU A 525 18.57 -38.15 -3.37
N GLU A 526 18.15 -37.32 -2.40
CA GLU A 526 17.68 -35.94 -2.62
C GLU A 526 18.82 -35.07 -3.14
N LEU A 527 20.02 -35.22 -2.56
CA LEU A 527 21.23 -34.53 -3.02
C LEU A 527 21.60 -34.96 -4.44
N ASN A 528 21.66 -36.26 -4.74
CA ASN A 528 21.98 -36.79 -6.08
C ASN A 528 21.01 -36.26 -7.15
N ARG A 529 19.70 -36.14 -6.84
CA ARG A 529 18.73 -35.48 -7.74
C ARG A 529 19.05 -33.99 -7.91
N GLY A 530 19.24 -33.25 -6.83
CA GLY A 530 19.57 -31.82 -6.89
C GLY A 530 20.87 -31.51 -7.65
N PHE A 531 21.91 -32.33 -7.47
CA PHE A 531 23.16 -32.27 -8.22
C PHE A 531 22.94 -32.50 -9.71
N LYS A 532 22.21 -33.54 -10.09
CA LYS A 532 21.90 -33.84 -11.50
C LYS A 532 21.16 -32.68 -12.16
N THR A 533 20.17 -32.08 -11.47
CA THR A 533 19.48 -30.88 -11.96
C THR A 533 20.46 -29.72 -12.12
N LEU A 534 21.31 -29.45 -11.13
CA LEU A 534 22.31 -28.38 -11.16
C LEU A 534 23.35 -28.54 -12.29
N GLU A 535 23.69 -29.77 -12.68
CA GLU A 535 24.53 -30.04 -13.86
C GLU A 535 23.82 -29.77 -15.18
N THR A 536 22.55 -30.19 -15.30
CA THR A 536 21.76 -30.04 -16.54
C THR A 536 21.18 -28.64 -16.75
N ASN A 537 20.86 -27.93 -15.68
CA ASN A 537 20.19 -26.63 -15.69
C ASN A 537 20.73 -25.73 -14.56
N PRO A 538 21.95 -25.18 -14.70
CA PRO A 538 22.60 -24.37 -13.67
C PRO A 538 21.82 -23.08 -13.36
N ASP A 539 21.04 -22.59 -14.33
CA ASP A 539 20.30 -21.34 -14.28
C ASP A 539 18.91 -21.47 -13.61
N THR A 540 18.57 -22.62 -13.02
CA THR A 540 17.28 -22.77 -12.29
C THR A 540 17.17 -21.76 -11.12
N PHE A 541 15.97 -21.23 -10.86
CA PHE A 541 15.69 -20.18 -9.88
C PHE A 541 16.54 -18.90 -10.07
N THR A 542 16.95 -18.56 -11.29
CA THR A 542 17.60 -17.27 -11.61
C THR A 542 16.58 -16.17 -11.91
N SER A 543 15.42 -16.51 -12.48
CA SER A 543 14.33 -15.55 -12.72
C SER A 543 13.05 -15.95 -12.01
N PHE A 544 12.25 -14.95 -11.60
CA PHE A 544 10.99 -15.16 -10.87
C PHE A 544 9.91 -15.93 -11.65
N TYR A 545 10.12 -16.21 -12.95
CA TYR A 545 9.08 -16.64 -13.89
C TYR A 545 9.54 -17.78 -14.81
N GLU A 546 10.35 -18.71 -14.32
CA GLU A 546 10.86 -19.83 -15.14
C GLU A 546 9.76 -20.75 -15.70
N ASP A 547 8.56 -20.78 -15.07
CA ASP A 547 7.42 -21.62 -15.47
C ASP A 547 6.14 -20.84 -15.87
N TYR A 548 6.15 -19.49 -15.93
CA TYR A 548 4.98 -18.71 -16.39
C TYR A 548 5.03 -18.45 -17.90
N ASP A 549 4.92 -19.52 -18.70
CA ASP A 549 4.72 -19.42 -20.17
C ASP A 549 3.23 -19.22 -20.49
N ASP A 550 2.65 -18.11 -20.02
CA ASP A 550 1.34 -17.64 -20.48
C ASP A 550 1.58 -16.89 -21.79
N GLY A 551 1.22 -17.53 -22.92
CA GLY A 551 1.83 -17.34 -24.25
C GLY A 551 1.67 -15.98 -24.95
N ASN A 552 1.41 -14.89 -24.23
CA ASN A 552 1.44 -13.51 -24.72
C ASN A 552 1.93 -12.55 -23.61
N GLU A 553 3.24 -12.30 -23.54
CA GLU A 553 3.89 -10.96 -23.49
C GLU A 553 5.35 -11.07 -23.00
N VAL A 554 6.25 -10.41 -23.72
CA VAL A 554 7.66 -10.14 -23.37
C VAL A 554 8.40 -11.31 -22.70
N LYS A 555 9.09 -12.11 -23.52
CA LYS A 555 10.30 -12.81 -23.06
C LYS A 555 11.21 -11.76 -22.43
N ASP A 556 11.45 -11.86 -21.12
CA ASP A 556 12.48 -11.07 -20.47
C ASP A 556 13.83 -11.45 -21.11
N GLU A 557 14.33 -10.63 -22.04
CA GLU A 557 15.71 -10.66 -22.56
C GLU A 557 16.73 -10.18 -21.49
N ILE A 558 16.36 -10.29 -20.22
CA ILE A 558 17.26 -10.25 -19.07
C ILE A 558 18.13 -11.50 -19.16
N ALA A 559 19.25 -11.34 -19.84
CA ALA A 559 20.19 -12.36 -20.27
C ALA A 559 20.24 -13.61 -19.38
N LYS A 560 19.72 -14.73 -19.89
CA LYS A 560 20.04 -16.08 -19.41
C LYS A 560 21.52 -16.38 -19.67
N LYS A 561 22.36 -15.85 -18.79
CA LYS A 561 23.73 -16.26 -18.54
C LYS A 561 23.92 -16.24 -17.04
N SER A 562 24.12 -17.42 -16.45
CA SER A 562 24.95 -17.57 -15.26
C SER A 562 26.11 -16.56 -15.31
N GLU A 563 26.20 -15.68 -14.31
CA GLU A 563 27.27 -14.67 -14.20
C GLU A 563 28.67 -15.33 -14.11
N LEU A 564 28.72 -16.62 -13.79
CA LEU A 564 29.90 -17.47 -13.81
C LEU A 564 30.27 -17.92 -15.22
N ASN A 565 31.52 -17.70 -15.61
CA ASN A 565 32.16 -18.43 -16.71
C ASN A 565 32.12 -19.94 -16.44
N SER A 566 31.89 -20.75 -17.48
CA SER A 566 31.74 -22.21 -17.40
C SER A 566 32.95 -22.92 -16.78
N GLU A 567 34.16 -22.40 -16.98
CA GLU A 567 35.38 -22.90 -16.34
C GLU A 567 35.35 -22.71 -14.81
N THR A 568 34.96 -21.51 -14.35
CA THR A 568 34.83 -21.17 -12.92
C THR A 568 33.70 -21.96 -12.28
N TYR A 569 32.58 -22.13 -12.98
CA TYR A 569 31.47 -22.99 -12.57
C TYR A 569 31.94 -24.43 -12.34
N ASN A 570 32.58 -25.05 -13.33
CA ASN A 570 33.09 -26.42 -13.29
C ASN A 570 34.13 -26.60 -12.16
N TYR A 571 35.03 -25.63 -11.99
CA TYR A 571 36.01 -25.60 -10.90
C TYR A 571 35.34 -25.57 -9.51
N CYS A 572 34.32 -24.74 -9.32
CA CYS A 572 33.59 -24.63 -8.05
C CYS A 572 32.71 -25.85 -7.79
N LEU A 573 32.04 -26.40 -8.81
CA LEU A 573 31.22 -27.60 -8.73
C LEU A 573 32.04 -28.81 -8.28
N LYS A 574 33.24 -29.00 -8.84
CA LYS A 574 34.17 -30.06 -8.40
C LYS A 574 34.60 -29.93 -6.94
N LYS A 575 34.85 -28.71 -6.44
CA LYS A 575 35.09 -28.50 -5.00
C LYS A 575 33.87 -28.86 -4.16
N LEU A 576 32.68 -28.46 -4.60
CA LEU A 576 31.42 -28.69 -3.93
C LEU A 576 31.15 -30.20 -3.76
N TYR A 577 31.36 -31.00 -4.81
CA TYR A 577 31.35 -32.47 -4.75
C TYR A 577 32.32 -33.04 -3.71
N ILE A 578 33.61 -32.65 -3.77
CA ILE A 578 34.64 -33.13 -2.84
C ILE A 578 34.25 -32.84 -1.39
N MET A 579 33.79 -31.61 -1.11
CA MET A 579 33.49 -31.17 0.25
C MET A 579 32.25 -31.83 0.83
N LEU A 580 31.17 -32.00 0.04
CA LEU A 580 29.96 -32.69 0.51
C LEU A 580 30.19 -34.19 0.68
N TYR A 581 30.85 -34.86 -0.27
CA TYR A 581 31.20 -36.28 -0.15
C TYR A 581 32.05 -36.57 1.10
N ALA A 582 33.10 -35.78 1.31
CA ALA A 582 33.96 -35.94 2.49
C ALA A 582 33.21 -35.67 3.80
N GLN A 583 32.30 -34.68 3.85
CA GLN A 583 31.47 -34.42 5.03
C GLN A 583 30.48 -35.55 5.31
N GLN A 584 29.81 -36.11 4.28
CA GLN A 584 28.92 -37.27 4.43
C GLN A 584 29.68 -38.46 5.02
N LYS A 585 30.82 -38.80 4.43
CA LYS A 585 31.64 -39.94 4.87
C LYS A 585 32.24 -39.74 6.26
N PHE A 586 32.58 -38.51 6.63
CA PHE A 586 32.99 -38.18 7.99
C PHE A 586 31.82 -38.36 8.99
N ALA A 587 30.60 -37.98 8.62
CA ALA A 587 29.41 -38.15 9.46
C ALA A 587 29.11 -39.64 9.72
N VAL A 588 29.18 -40.48 8.68
CA VAL A 588 28.99 -41.95 8.81
C VAL A 588 30.11 -42.59 9.64
N LYS A 589 31.38 -42.28 9.36
CA LYS A 589 32.54 -42.84 10.10
C LYS A 589 32.46 -42.55 11.60
N ASN A 590 31.97 -41.36 11.97
CA ASN A 590 31.83 -40.92 13.37
C ASN A 590 30.44 -41.20 13.97
N LYS A 591 29.54 -41.88 13.24
CA LYS A 591 28.17 -42.23 13.70
C LYS A 591 27.42 -41.03 14.30
N LEU A 592 27.39 -39.90 13.59
CA LEU A 592 26.68 -38.71 14.06
C LEU A 592 25.17 -38.98 14.21
N TRP A 593 24.52 -38.28 15.14
CA TRP A 593 23.15 -38.54 15.63
C TRP A 593 22.04 -38.53 14.56
N PHE A 594 22.30 -37.96 13.38
CA PHE A 594 21.37 -37.91 12.24
C PHE A 594 21.62 -39.02 11.20
N ILE A 595 22.62 -39.88 11.41
CA ILE A 595 22.90 -41.03 10.55
C ILE A 595 22.11 -42.23 11.07
N ASP A 596 21.17 -42.73 10.25
CA ASP A 596 20.44 -43.97 10.51
C ASP A 596 21.41 -45.16 10.40
N SER A 597 21.76 -45.76 11.54
CA SER A 597 22.71 -46.88 11.62
C SER A 597 22.15 -48.22 11.13
N LEU A 598 20.85 -48.28 10.81
CA LEU A 598 20.16 -49.48 10.34
C LEU A 598 20.03 -49.56 8.82
N LYS A 599 20.50 -48.56 8.08
CA LYS A 599 20.45 -48.51 6.60
C LYS A 599 21.84 -48.37 6.00
N GLU A 600 22.01 -48.93 4.81
CA GLU A 600 23.18 -48.61 3.99
C GLU A 600 23.12 -47.14 3.59
N PHE A 601 24.16 -46.38 3.93
CA PHE A 601 24.25 -44.97 3.59
C PHE A 601 24.80 -44.84 2.16
N GLU A 602 23.91 -44.59 1.20
CA GLU A 602 24.31 -44.16 -0.14
C GLU A 602 25.05 -42.82 -0.05
N TYR A 603 26.07 -42.59 -0.87
CA TYR A 603 26.81 -41.32 -0.92
C TYR A 603 26.47 -40.54 -2.20
N ILE A 604 26.84 -39.26 -2.24
CA ILE A 604 26.80 -38.49 -3.49
C ILE A 604 27.67 -39.17 -4.55
N ASP A 605 27.12 -39.41 -5.75
CA ASP A 605 27.91 -39.94 -6.87
C ASP A 605 28.82 -38.86 -7.45
N TYR A 606 30.08 -38.92 -7.05
CA TYR A 606 31.15 -38.05 -7.54
C TYR A 606 31.86 -38.62 -8.79
N THR A 607 31.54 -39.85 -9.20
CA THR A 607 32.38 -40.62 -10.12
C THR A 607 32.32 -40.10 -11.55
N SER A 608 31.17 -39.61 -11.99
CA SER A 608 30.97 -38.97 -13.31
C SER A 608 31.81 -37.69 -13.49
N VAL A 609 32.02 -36.93 -12.39
CA VAL A 609 32.62 -35.59 -12.37
C VAL A 609 34.10 -35.59 -12.01
N LEU A 610 34.50 -36.29 -10.95
CA LEU A 610 35.86 -36.23 -10.41
C LEU A 610 36.84 -37.17 -11.12
N ASN A 611 36.38 -38.30 -11.68
CA ASN A 611 37.27 -39.21 -12.45
C ASN A 611 37.84 -38.55 -13.73
N LYS A 612 37.25 -37.43 -14.18
CA LYS A 612 37.69 -36.62 -15.34
C LYS A 612 38.36 -35.30 -14.90
N CYS A 613 38.99 -35.26 -13.73
CA CYS A 613 39.55 -34.04 -13.15
C CYS A 613 41.09 -34.10 -13.05
N ASP A 614 41.78 -33.67 -14.10
CA ASP A 614 43.25 -33.67 -14.19
C ASP A 614 43.93 -32.81 -13.11
N TYR A 615 43.22 -31.82 -12.57
CA TYR A 615 43.68 -30.90 -11.53
C TYR A 615 43.13 -31.20 -10.12
N LEU A 616 42.62 -32.41 -9.89
CA LEU A 616 42.13 -32.86 -8.57
C LEU A 616 43.13 -32.64 -7.41
N PRO A 617 44.46 -32.90 -7.55
CA PRO A 617 45.43 -32.62 -6.49
C PRO A 617 45.50 -31.12 -6.12
N TYR A 618 45.30 -30.23 -7.10
CA TYR A 618 45.27 -28.79 -6.88
C TYR A 618 44.01 -28.35 -6.12
N LEU A 619 42.84 -28.93 -6.43
CA LEU A 619 41.61 -28.68 -5.68
C LEU A 619 41.75 -29.05 -4.21
N LEU A 620 42.20 -30.28 -3.93
CA LEU A 620 42.37 -30.79 -2.57
C LEU A 620 43.42 -29.99 -1.80
N LYS A 621 44.54 -29.61 -2.43
CA LYS A 621 45.52 -28.69 -1.84
C LYS A 621 44.89 -27.35 -1.44
N LYS A 622 44.05 -26.75 -2.30
CA LYS A 622 43.38 -25.48 -2.02
C LYS A 622 42.33 -25.58 -0.92
N ILE A 623 41.54 -26.67 -0.88
CA ILE A 623 40.55 -26.91 0.17
C ILE A 623 41.26 -27.11 1.52
N TYR A 624 42.28 -27.97 1.58
CA TYR A 624 43.02 -28.26 2.80
C TYR A 624 43.75 -27.04 3.36
N ALA A 625 44.39 -26.24 2.50
CA ALA A 625 45.08 -25.00 2.91
C ALA A 625 44.14 -23.94 3.55
N ALA A 626 42.83 -24.01 3.29
CA ALA A 626 41.81 -23.18 3.92
C ALA A 626 41.03 -23.90 5.04
N GLY A 627 41.41 -25.13 5.40
CA GLY A 627 40.66 -26.05 6.25
C GLY A 627 40.15 -25.47 7.57
N SER A 628 41.01 -24.74 8.28
CA SER A 628 40.67 -24.08 9.56
C SER A 628 39.56 -23.03 9.44
N LYS A 629 39.44 -22.36 8.28
CA LYS A 629 38.45 -21.29 8.05
C LYS A 629 37.03 -21.81 7.77
N TYR A 630 36.90 -23.04 7.29
CA TYR A 630 35.59 -23.66 7.05
C TYR A 630 34.91 -24.14 8.35
N GLY A 631 35.67 -24.38 9.43
CA GLY A 631 35.11 -24.96 10.66
C GLY A 631 34.56 -26.38 10.48
N LEU A 632 35.02 -27.12 9.48
CA LEU A 632 34.64 -28.51 9.19
C LEU A 632 35.68 -29.46 9.80
N SER A 633 35.27 -30.29 10.78
CA SER A 633 36.19 -31.12 11.56
C SER A 633 36.99 -32.12 10.70
N PHE A 634 36.41 -32.61 9.60
CA PHE A 634 37.10 -33.55 8.70
C PHE A 634 38.33 -32.93 8.02
N LEU A 635 38.38 -31.60 7.87
CA LEU A 635 39.54 -30.90 7.29
C LEU A 635 40.72 -30.79 8.28
N GLN A 636 40.51 -31.17 9.54
CA GLN A 636 41.54 -31.20 10.59
C GLN A 636 42.09 -32.61 10.83
N ASP A 637 41.33 -33.66 10.47
CA ASP A 637 41.77 -35.05 10.59
C ASP A 637 42.63 -35.46 9.38
N LYS A 638 43.96 -35.40 9.55
CA LYS A 638 44.93 -35.83 8.52
C LYS A 638 44.78 -37.30 8.10
N ASN A 639 44.32 -38.19 8.98
CA ASN A 639 44.17 -39.61 8.68
C ASN A 639 42.93 -39.84 7.80
N PHE A 640 41.79 -39.24 8.18
CA PHE A 640 40.59 -39.26 7.36
C PHE A 640 40.80 -38.63 5.98
N LEU A 641 41.49 -37.48 5.91
CA LEU A 641 41.83 -36.86 4.62
C LEU A 641 42.69 -37.77 3.74
N ARG A 642 43.63 -38.50 4.34
CA ARG A 642 44.47 -39.47 3.62
C ARG A 642 43.65 -40.63 3.04
N GLU A 643 42.66 -41.12 3.76
CA GLU A 643 41.70 -42.12 3.27
C GLU A 643 40.92 -41.57 2.05
N ILE A 644 40.29 -40.40 2.20
CA ILE A 644 39.53 -39.75 1.10
C ILE A 644 40.40 -39.53 -0.14
N MET A 645 41.64 -39.05 0.00
CA MET A 645 42.53 -38.83 -1.14
C MET A 645 42.91 -40.15 -1.86
N LEU A 646 43.06 -41.26 -1.14
CA LEU A 646 43.33 -42.57 -1.73
C LEU A 646 42.11 -43.11 -2.50
N GLU A 647 40.91 -42.91 -1.97
CA GLU A 647 39.65 -43.33 -2.62
C GLU A 647 39.32 -42.50 -3.87
N LEU A 648 39.69 -41.22 -3.85
CA LEU A 648 39.71 -40.35 -5.04
C LEU A 648 40.90 -40.64 -5.98
N LYS A 649 41.56 -41.80 -5.82
CA LYS A 649 42.63 -42.35 -6.69
C LYS A 649 43.86 -41.45 -6.84
N MET A 650 44.17 -40.60 -5.85
CA MET A 650 45.39 -39.78 -5.91
C MET A 650 46.67 -40.59 -5.69
N ASN A 651 47.73 -40.18 -6.38
CA ASN A 651 49.07 -40.72 -6.18
C ASN A 651 49.62 -40.41 -4.78
N LYS A 652 50.22 -41.42 -4.14
CA LYS A 652 50.80 -41.32 -2.78
C LYS A 652 51.79 -40.14 -2.62
N LYS A 653 52.51 -39.77 -3.68
CA LYS A 653 53.44 -38.64 -3.72
C LYS A 653 52.74 -37.29 -3.55
N ASP A 654 51.59 -37.10 -4.19
CA ASP A 654 50.81 -35.86 -4.10
C ASP A 654 50.09 -35.75 -2.76
N ILE A 655 49.59 -36.88 -2.23
CA ILE A 655 49.00 -36.96 -0.89
C ILE A 655 50.01 -36.50 0.18
N ALA A 656 51.24 -37.04 0.13
CA ALA A 656 52.30 -36.66 1.05
C ALA A 656 52.64 -35.15 0.96
N ARG A 657 52.62 -34.58 -0.25
CA ARG A 657 52.89 -33.15 -0.50
C ARG A 657 51.77 -32.20 -0.04
N ILE A 658 50.54 -32.71 0.15
CA ILE A 658 49.39 -31.91 0.61
C ILE A 658 49.26 -31.97 2.13
N LEU A 659 49.56 -33.12 2.77
CA LEU A 659 49.39 -33.33 4.21
C LEU A 659 50.58 -32.91 5.07
N GLN A 660 51.72 -32.57 4.45
CA GLN A 660 52.82 -31.81 5.06
C GLN A 660 52.33 -30.41 5.43
#